data_AF-A0A3M1MC69-F1
#
_entry.id   AF-A0A3M1MC69-F1
#
_cell.length_a   1.000
_cell.length_b   1.000
_cell.length_c   1.000
_cell.angle_alpha   90.00
_cell.angle_beta   90.00
_cell.angle_gamma   90.00
#
_symmetry.space_group_name_H-M   'P 1'
#
loop_
_entity.id
_entity.type
_entity.pdbx_description
1 polymer ?
#
loop_
_entity_poly.entity_id
_entity_poly.type
_entity_poly.pdbx_seq_one_letter_code
_entity_poly.pdbx_strand_id
1 'polypeptide(L)'
;MRVQPMAVASGLPQRLRARWRWPPGAVAVLVMLVVCGTASSQDAGVPQGAMAFPQVLETGALPVEAEIRFRDESGELIFVPNVTMRDLIQARMLASGSGPNPFRQFTYRQTRLDVEVNNGYADVVARFEIELGPSARAADVPLALSTVQLESAQPQFDGPQARHQFVAENTGYRWILQDLTGQADAPRVYTVVLRGKTKIADEADRRSLLLPLPTGPAEVHVTLPAGTSDPRVRAEDILEFQPGEPEVRLKILSRGGAFQVSWKRPSAIASVASVEAQSRTLFEVTDPVDAWKATTNLTVRWYGPDADNRFRIALPPGARWRSFPQPDFDRFSISLENTSSGSEDGASSQGADVRLQEDSQRAVLVIENHDLAQTSSIDLTCEWEWSPDPPESESTPLTTVVPCLSVSGVYSHRGIVDLQYPASYSLVFEEGESSRLIQQGRLPDLFAVHQLRFEFRKEPSDMRVTFRPERSDPTVRPVYHVHLDGHKIDMTVWLECSFDITRHQLELSMDFGKWALQENTARWLAGPDDPLADVGETLEVRDSGDGRTVVLRGIDPDPNSYTTNRRIEQIWRVEAQMDWDADENTSLSFALPQILLGRGTGVPAGALIISAEDNMLVSWDQTNSQGLFADAFSEEYGRYVRLSGTRQPQVFRFPSQSKSPVWAGDVKLLPQVVAAEETVRLEVVDGVVSTTQQWNLRVANEPLNEIHLAVPADVTGLQVYIDQTLTSAEPIGPLVAVSPQEAGTAPAVEPGETADVLSGEYTVYAIPAAAPILGTAEVQVVMARSWSAPPQSSGRSAPPPSTTVSEERPVEVEARLAFLHVPHIRPVVRYLTLGGDYFIEATDASGREQWAYVPHALPDAGRGVAADIHSIRLTIQPHVGSSAGSLSIRNSWLQTAISGDQRRDRYVARFLGMPTVLRIKLPDRADVRNNRVRALIDSVPTDAVYDSRTDSLIVAIPSADAGDGAQPQQLPAERTLDLFYSVRSGLQSLTRLEVAAPLIEGASQDGRFYWQLAVPRTQHLLWTTDALSPEWRWRWNGFCFARHSVFDEPELTRMLQAAEVDELPVSVNRYVLSGPAPDQPFRVWVAARHVLWLPTGLLAILVTVLVVNVPLLRSPVFGLLLGMGIMTLAVVAPDFGILLGQTVALSLSLALLIIVAHAAIDSRVRRRSVFTTRPATHTEPSEHFSVAPSVQIIPATAGHGSSVTGREGG
;
A
#
# COMPACT_ATOMS: atom_id res chain seq x y z
N MET A 1 22.96 -45.84 -14.76
CA MET A 1 23.64 -45.81 -16.07
C MET A 1 24.55 -44.59 -16.10
N ARG A 2 25.86 -44.81 -15.95
CA ARG A 2 26.92 -43.78 -15.98
C ARG A 2 27.37 -43.62 -17.43
N VAL A 3 27.40 -42.38 -17.95
CA VAL A 3 28.36 -41.99 -19.00
C VAL A 3 28.74 -40.50 -18.84
N GLN A 4 29.96 -40.29 -18.39
CA GLN A 4 30.90 -39.23 -18.79
C GLN A 4 32.27 -39.97 -18.90
N PRO A 5 33.32 -39.48 -19.61
CA PRO A 5 33.57 -38.10 -20.08
C PRO A 5 34.21 -37.97 -21.49
N MET A 6 34.40 -36.74 -21.98
CA MET A 6 35.64 -36.39 -22.71
C MET A 6 35.90 -34.88 -22.64
N ALA A 7 37.12 -34.52 -22.24
CA ALA A 7 37.66 -33.16 -22.11
C ALA A 7 38.65 -32.87 -23.26
N VAL A 8 38.90 -31.59 -23.60
CA VAL A 8 40.22 -30.96 -23.81
C VAL A 8 40.05 -29.42 -23.88
N ALA A 9 41.06 -28.72 -23.35
CA ALA A 9 41.15 -27.34 -22.88
C ALA A 9 41.58 -26.27 -23.91
N SER A 10 41.45 -24.97 -23.56
CA SER A 10 42.57 -24.00 -23.47
C SER A 10 42.14 -22.53 -23.16
N GLY A 11 42.76 -21.92 -22.12
CA GLY A 11 43.36 -20.57 -22.16
C GLY A 11 42.61 -19.29 -21.70
N LEU A 12 42.78 -18.89 -20.41
CA LEU A 12 43.01 -17.53 -19.80
C LEU A 12 42.11 -16.29 -20.15
N PRO A 13 42.04 -15.22 -19.31
CA PRO A 13 42.00 -15.11 -17.84
C PRO A 13 40.78 -14.31 -17.31
N GLN A 14 40.40 -14.56 -16.05
CA GLN A 14 39.48 -13.73 -15.26
C GLN A 14 40.20 -12.48 -14.71
N ARG A 15 39.68 -11.28 -15.02
CA ARG A 15 39.53 -10.12 -14.10
C ARG A 15 38.99 -8.91 -14.87
N LEU A 16 37.77 -8.48 -14.53
CA LEU A 16 37.32 -7.07 -14.50
C LEU A 16 35.87 -7.03 -13.97
N ARG A 17 35.71 -6.85 -12.65
CA ARG A 17 34.45 -6.38 -12.06
C ARG A 17 34.32 -4.89 -12.39
N ALA A 18 33.83 -4.59 -13.59
CA ALA A 18 33.42 -3.25 -13.96
C ALA A 18 31.95 -3.05 -13.56
N ARG A 19 31.69 -1.99 -12.80
CA ARG A 19 30.36 -1.45 -12.47
C ARG A 19 29.54 -1.28 -13.75
N TRP A 20 28.54 -2.12 -13.96
CA TRP A 20 27.51 -1.91 -14.97
C TRP A 20 26.53 -0.83 -14.48
N ARG A 21 26.73 0.40 -14.97
CA ARG A 21 25.66 1.40 -15.05
C ARG A 21 24.70 0.94 -16.14
N TRP A 22 23.46 0.64 -15.77
CA TRP A 22 22.38 0.41 -16.71
C TRP A 22 22.11 1.67 -17.54
N PRO A 23 21.97 1.60 -18.88
CA PRO A 23 21.17 2.56 -19.61
C PRO A 23 19.69 2.16 -19.45
N PRO A 24 18.79 3.06 -19.05
CA PRO A 24 17.40 2.72 -18.79
C PRO A 24 16.64 2.47 -20.12
N GLY A 25 15.88 1.38 -20.20
CA GLY A 25 14.57 1.35 -20.87
C GLY A 25 14.48 1.22 -22.40
N ALA A 26 15.55 1.29 -23.19
CA ALA A 26 15.43 1.27 -24.66
C ALA A 26 15.06 -0.10 -25.27
N VAL A 27 15.20 -1.21 -24.54
CA VAL A 27 15.03 -2.57 -25.11
C VAL A 27 13.69 -3.21 -24.73
N ALA A 28 13.01 -2.75 -23.66
CA ALA A 28 11.69 -3.26 -23.29
C ALA A 28 10.55 -2.64 -24.14
N VAL A 29 10.75 -1.43 -24.67
CA VAL A 29 9.77 -0.72 -25.50
C VAL A 29 9.71 -1.29 -26.94
N LEU A 30 10.80 -1.87 -27.44
CA LEU A 30 10.79 -2.48 -28.77
C LEU A 30 10.08 -3.85 -28.81
N VAL A 31 10.01 -4.55 -27.68
CA VAL A 31 9.40 -5.90 -27.60
C VAL A 31 7.87 -5.83 -27.45
N MET A 32 7.31 -4.76 -26.89
CA MET A 32 5.86 -4.54 -26.88
C MET A 32 5.29 -4.09 -28.23
N LEU A 33 6.14 -3.54 -29.12
CA LEU A 33 5.74 -3.10 -30.46
C LEU A 33 5.59 -4.25 -31.49
N VAL A 34 5.91 -5.50 -31.13
CA VAL A 34 5.93 -6.64 -32.07
C VAL A 34 4.73 -7.60 -31.91
N VAL A 35 3.82 -7.39 -30.95
CA VAL A 35 2.71 -8.33 -30.68
C VAL A 35 1.31 -7.83 -31.11
N CYS A 36 1.19 -6.74 -31.87
CA CYS A 36 -0.08 -6.42 -32.55
C CYS A 36 0.14 -6.14 -34.02
N GLY A 37 -0.57 -6.91 -34.84
CA GLY A 37 -0.35 -7.11 -36.27
C GLY A 37 -0.54 -5.88 -37.14
N THR A 38 0.23 -5.90 -38.21
CA THR A 38 0.27 -5.03 -39.37
C THR A 38 -1.08 -4.94 -40.10
N ALA A 39 -1.54 -3.72 -40.38
CA ALA A 39 -2.36 -3.39 -41.53
C ALA A 39 -1.65 -2.28 -42.32
N SER A 40 -1.45 -2.54 -43.60
CA SER A 40 -0.65 -1.80 -44.57
C SER A 40 -1.29 -0.49 -45.05
N SER A 41 -0.48 0.56 -45.22
CA SER A 41 -0.65 1.50 -46.32
C SER A 41 0.71 2.10 -46.73
N GLN A 42 1.01 1.96 -48.01
CA GLN A 42 2.19 2.42 -48.74
C GLN A 42 2.05 3.87 -49.20
N ASP A 43 3.22 4.45 -49.53
CA ASP A 43 3.49 5.61 -50.38
C ASP A 43 3.18 7.03 -49.84
N ALA A 44 4.21 7.88 -49.73
CA ALA A 44 4.86 8.59 -50.83
C ALA A 44 5.96 9.53 -50.30
N GLY A 45 7.04 9.73 -51.06
CA GLY A 45 8.15 10.59 -50.69
C GLY A 45 8.09 12.03 -51.25
N VAL A 46 8.96 12.87 -50.65
CA VAL A 46 9.61 14.10 -51.20
C VAL A 46 8.71 15.38 -51.24
N PRO A 47 9.22 16.64 -51.17
CA PRO A 47 10.55 17.21 -50.83
C PRO A 47 10.54 18.24 -49.66
N GLN A 48 11.74 18.60 -49.20
CA GLN A 48 12.00 19.82 -48.41
C GLN A 48 11.77 21.09 -49.26
N GLY A 49 10.79 21.91 -48.86
CA GLY A 49 10.56 23.26 -49.39
C GLY A 49 10.61 24.29 -48.26
N ALA A 50 11.59 25.18 -48.27
CA ALA A 50 11.65 26.32 -47.36
C ALA A 50 10.55 27.33 -47.71
N MET A 51 9.56 27.50 -46.84
CA MET A 51 8.58 28.59 -46.96
C MET A 51 9.17 29.90 -46.44
N ALA A 52 9.25 30.89 -47.32
CA ALA A 52 9.53 32.29 -46.99
C ALA A 52 8.36 32.90 -46.22
N PHE A 53 8.66 33.71 -45.19
CA PHE A 53 7.66 34.45 -44.42
C PHE A 53 7.36 35.80 -45.11
N PRO A 54 6.10 36.26 -45.17
CA PRO A 54 5.76 37.51 -45.84
C PRO A 54 6.25 38.75 -45.07
N GLN A 55 6.75 39.72 -45.84
CA GLN A 55 7.10 41.06 -45.38
C GLN A 55 5.82 41.86 -45.08
N VAL A 56 5.30 41.77 -43.86
CA VAL A 56 4.36 42.77 -43.35
C VAL A 56 4.64 42.99 -41.87
N LEU A 57 5.14 44.18 -41.55
CA LEU A 57 4.80 45.03 -40.38
C LEU A 57 5.90 46.09 -40.20
N GLU A 58 6.06 46.95 -41.21
CA GLU A 58 6.43 48.34 -40.95
C GLU A 58 5.13 49.04 -40.53
N THR A 59 5.13 49.67 -39.36
CA THR A 59 4.06 50.49 -38.76
C THR A 59 2.77 49.78 -38.30
N GLY A 60 2.51 49.85 -37.00
CA GLY A 60 1.19 49.62 -36.39
C GLY A 60 1.16 48.52 -35.33
N ALA A 61 0.89 48.89 -34.08
CA ALA A 61 0.69 47.96 -32.96
C ALA A 61 -0.58 47.12 -33.17
N LEU A 62 -0.47 45.79 -33.05
CA LEU A 62 -1.62 44.88 -33.01
C LEU A 62 -2.26 44.88 -31.60
N PRO A 63 -3.60 44.90 -31.49
CA PRO A 63 -4.30 44.83 -30.22
C PRO A 63 -4.14 43.46 -29.54
N VAL A 64 -4.22 43.46 -28.20
CA VAL A 64 -3.83 42.37 -27.27
C VAL A 64 -4.70 41.09 -27.35
N GLU A 65 -5.69 41.03 -28.25
CA GLU A 65 -6.63 39.90 -28.38
C GLU A 65 -6.74 39.38 -29.82
N ALA A 66 -5.61 39.19 -30.51
CA ALA A 66 -5.61 38.55 -31.82
C ALA A 66 -5.62 37.02 -31.72
N GLU A 67 -6.64 36.39 -32.30
CA GLU A 67 -6.84 34.94 -32.38
C GLU A 67 -5.82 34.31 -33.35
N ILE A 68 -4.84 33.56 -32.85
CA ILE A 68 -3.78 32.96 -33.69
C ILE A 68 -4.23 31.57 -34.17
N ARG A 69 -4.38 31.40 -35.49
CA ARG A 69 -4.75 30.13 -36.14
C ARG A 69 -3.58 29.61 -36.97
N PHE A 70 -3.29 28.32 -36.84
CA PHE A 70 -2.25 27.63 -37.61
C PHE A 70 -2.88 26.71 -38.63
N ARG A 71 -2.22 26.54 -39.79
CA ARG A 71 -2.59 25.49 -40.72
C ARG A 71 -1.93 24.19 -40.29
N ASP A 72 -2.68 23.10 -40.25
CA ASP A 72 -2.13 21.78 -40.05
C ASP A 72 -1.51 21.22 -41.35
N GLU A 73 -1.02 19.98 -41.30
CA GLU A 73 -0.39 19.30 -42.43
C GLU A 73 -1.33 19.10 -43.63
N SER A 74 -2.65 19.22 -43.44
CA SER A 74 -3.68 19.18 -44.49
C SER A 74 -4.05 20.57 -45.04
N GLY A 75 -3.55 21.64 -44.41
CA GLY A 75 -3.83 23.03 -44.79
C GLY A 75 -5.05 23.64 -44.10
N GLU A 76 -5.70 22.93 -43.17
CA GLU A 76 -6.88 23.41 -42.46
C GLU A 76 -6.48 24.22 -41.20
N LEU A 77 -7.22 25.30 -40.93
CA LEU A 77 -6.89 26.24 -39.86
C LEU A 77 -7.39 25.74 -38.50
N ILE A 78 -6.47 25.28 -37.66
CA ILE A 78 -6.77 24.85 -36.29
C ILE A 78 -6.46 25.98 -35.31
N PHE A 79 -7.41 26.26 -34.44
CA PHE A 79 -7.27 27.22 -33.34
C PHE A 79 -6.58 26.57 -32.15
N VAL A 80 -5.55 27.22 -31.59
CA VAL A 80 -4.82 26.75 -30.40
C VAL A 80 -5.14 27.69 -29.23
N PRO A 81 -6.02 27.31 -28.29
CA PRO A 81 -6.34 28.18 -27.17
C PRO A 81 -5.18 28.30 -26.18
N ASN A 82 -5.01 29.50 -25.61
CA ASN A 82 -4.10 29.86 -24.51
C ASN A 82 -2.59 29.92 -24.80
N VAL A 83 -2.17 30.07 -26.05
CA VAL A 83 -0.75 30.33 -26.38
C VAL A 83 -0.57 31.79 -26.77
N THR A 84 0.22 32.54 -26.00
CA THR A 84 0.52 33.94 -26.34
C THR A 84 1.65 34.02 -27.37
N MET A 85 1.67 35.09 -28.17
CA MET A 85 2.76 35.34 -29.13
C MET A 85 4.14 35.36 -28.45
N ARG A 86 4.20 35.72 -27.16
CA ARG A 86 5.41 35.70 -26.34
C ARG A 86 5.91 34.28 -26.11
N ASP A 87 5.02 33.34 -25.81
CA ASP A 87 5.38 31.93 -25.58
C ASP A 87 5.90 31.27 -26.87
N LEU A 88 5.33 31.65 -28.02
CA LEU A 88 5.78 31.21 -29.34
C LEU A 88 7.15 31.78 -29.73
N ILE A 89 7.39 33.06 -29.46
CA ILE A 89 8.70 33.69 -29.67
C ILE A 89 9.74 33.06 -28.73
N GLN A 90 9.38 32.77 -27.48
CA GLN A 90 10.27 32.16 -26.50
C GLN A 90 10.59 30.69 -26.83
N ALA A 91 9.60 29.91 -27.28
CA ALA A 91 9.80 28.55 -27.80
C ALA A 91 10.68 28.54 -29.04
N ARG A 92 10.55 29.53 -29.94
CA ARG A 92 11.44 29.68 -31.10
C ARG A 92 12.85 30.10 -30.69
N MET A 93 13.02 31.00 -29.73
CA MET A 93 14.35 31.35 -29.20
C MET A 93 15.03 30.13 -28.56
N LEU A 94 14.27 29.29 -27.86
CA LEU A 94 14.77 28.05 -27.26
C LEU A 94 15.08 26.97 -28.32
N ALA A 95 14.28 26.86 -29.38
CA ALA A 95 14.52 25.94 -30.50
C ALA A 95 15.62 26.41 -31.46
N SER A 96 15.91 27.72 -31.53
CA SER A 96 16.98 28.29 -32.35
C SER A 96 18.37 28.14 -31.74
N GLY A 97 18.47 27.66 -30.50
CA GLY A 97 19.74 27.48 -29.78
C GLY A 97 20.53 26.22 -30.14
N SER A 98 20.10 25.44 -31.15
CA SER A 98 20.72 24.16 -31.49
C SER A 98 20.76 23.87 -32.99
N GLY A 99 21.27 24.83 -33.77
CA GLY A 99 21.71 24.64 -35.16
C GLY A 99 23.01 25.43 -35.43
N PRO A 100 23.85 25.03 -36.39
CA PRO A 100 25.09 25.74 -36.70
C PRO A 100 24.76 27.16 -37.17
N ASN A 101 25.12 28.15 -36.36
CA ASN A 101 24.85 29.56 -36.62
C ASN A 101 25.66 30.05 -37.84
N PRO A 102 25.06 30.58 -38.92
CA PRO A 102 25.76 31.03 -40.12
C PRO A 102 26.68 32.26 -39.93
N PHE A 103 26.78 32.82 -38.71
CA PHE A 103 27.56 34.03 -38.40
C PHE A 103 28.92 33.79 -37.70
N ARG A 104 29.36 32.54 -37.46
CA ARG A 104 30.66 32.26 -36.81
C ARG A 104 31.83 32.18 -37.80
N GLN A 105 32.16 33.29 -38.44
CA GLN A 105 33.37 33.42 -39.26
C GLN A 105 34.23 34.62 -38.84
N PHE A 106 34.52 34.75 -37.54
CA PHE A 106 35.46 35.73 -37.01
C PHE A 106 36.44 35.08 -36.02
N THR A 107 37.64 35.64 -35.93
CA THR A 107 38.68 35.21 -34.98
C THR A 107 39.20 36.42 -34.23
N TYR A 108 39.39 36.29 -32.90
CA TYR A 108 40.10 37.28 -32.11
C TYR A 108 41.59 37.21 -32.43
N ARG A 109 42.12 38.23 -33.09
CA ARG A 109 43.56 38.34 -33.36
C ARG A 109 44.29 38.84 -32.12
N GLN A 110 43.72 39.83 -31.44
CA GLN A 110 44.22 40.32 -30.16
C GLN A 110 43.07 40.85 -29.30
N THR A 111 43.04 40.46 -28.04
CA THR A 111 42.22 41.10 -27.01
C THR A 111 43.15 41.63 -25.95
N ARG A 112 43.24 42.96 -25.80
CA ARG A 112 44.12 43.61 -24.83
C ARG A 112 43.32 44.56 -23.95
N LEU A 113 43.49 44.44 -22.64
CA LEU A 113 42.90 45.32 -21.67
C LEU A 113 43.99 45.99 -20.86
N ASP A 114 43.98 47.32 -20.80
CA ASP A 114 44.80 48.08 -19.87
C ASP A 114 43.88 48.61 -18.76
N VAL A 115 44.16 48.22 -17.52
CA VAL A 115 43.34 48.50 -16.34
C VAL A 115 44.15 49.26 -15.30
N GLU A 116 43.71 50.46 -14.97
CA GLU A 116 44.34 51.31 -13.97
C GLU A 116 43.45 51.37 -12.72
N VAL A 117 43.96 50.87 -11.61
CA VAL A 117 43.19 50.72 -10.37
C VAL A 117 43.31 52.00 -9.55
N ASN A 118 42.22 52.76 -9.50
CA ASN A 118 42.08 53.96 -8.68
C ASN A 118 41.27 53.65 -7.41
N ASN A 119 41.31 54.51 -6.40
CA ASN A 119 40.67 54.23 -5.11
C ASN A 119 39.14 54.00 -5.23
N GLY A 120 38.71 52.73 -5.25
CA GLY A 120 37.31 52.29 -5.28
C GLY A 120 36.75 51.91 -6.66
N TYR A 121 37.44 52.27 -7.74
CA TYR A 121 37.07 51.92 -9.12
C TYR A 121 38.31 51.73 -10.00
N ALA A 122 38.19 51.00 -11.11
CA ALA A 122 39.26 50.84 -12.07
C ALA A 122 38.87 51.41 -13.43
N ASP A 123 39.76 52.19 -14.03
CA ASP A 123 39.62 52.69 -15.39
C ASP A 123 40.10 51.59 -16.36
N VAL A 124 39.26 51.24 -17.34
CA VAL A 124 39.45 50.10 -18.24
C VAL A 124 39.48 50.61 -19.68
N VAL A 125 40.58 50.33 -20.37
CA VAL A 125 40.71 50.52 -21.82
C VAL A 125 40.84 49.15 -22.48
N ALA A 126 39.79 48.72 -23.17
CA ALA A 126 39.75 47.42 -23.84
C ALA A 126 39.87 47.61 -25.36
N ARG A 127 40.90 47.02 -25.96
CA ARG A 127 41.13 46.97 -27.41
C ARG A 127 40.88 45.56 -27.91
N PHE A 128 39.98 45.44 -28.88
CA PHE A 128 39.67 44.18 -29.56
C PHE A 128 40.01 44.29 -31.03
N GLU A 129 40.86 43.39 -31.51
CA GLU A 129 41.26 43.26 -32.90
C GLU A 129 40.72 41.94 -33.46
N ILE A 130 39.92 42.04 -34.51
CA ILE A 130 39.12 40.93 -35.03
C ILE A 130 39.37 40.76 -36.50
N GLU A 131 39.61 39.53 -36.91
CA GLU A 131 39.77 39.13 -38.29
C GLU A 131 38.49 38.44 -38.78
N LEU A 132 37.89 38.97 -39.83
CA LEU A 132 36.79 38.31 -40.53
C LEU A 132 37.33 37.29 -41.53
N GLY A 133 36.74 36.10 -41.54
CA GLY A 133 37.06 35.07 -42.53
C GLY A 133 36.75 35.56 -43.96
N PRO A 134 37.42 35.02 -44.99
CA PRO A 134 37.34 35.55 -46.37
C PRO A 134 35.94 35.53 -47.00
N SER A 135 35.02 34.69 -46.47
CA SER A 135 33.62 34.64 -46.93
C SER A 135 32.63 35.39 -46.03
N ALA A 136 33.08 35.97 -44.92
CA ALA A 136 32.24 36.62 -43.93
C ALA A 136 31.92 38.06 -44.34
N ARG A 137 30.64 38.35 -44.60
CA ARG A 137 30.16 39.72 -44.88
C ARG A 137 29.64 40.45 -43.64
N ALA A 138 29.33 39.71 -42.59
CA ALA A 138 28.94 40.25 -41.30
C ALA A 138 29.37 39.30 -40.18
N ALA A 139 29.69 39.86 -39.02
CA ALA A 139 29.99 39.13 -37.81
C ALA A 139 29.29 39.75 -36.61
N ASP A 140 28.94 38.89 -35.68
CA ASP A 140 28.36 39.23 -34.40
C ASP A 140 29.35 38.82 -33.31
N VAL A 141 30.05 39.82 -32.78
CA VAL A 141 31.19 39.63 -31.90
C VAL A 141 30.79 39.92 -30.45
N PRO A 142 30.86 38.93 -29.55
CA PRO A 142 30.60 39.14 -28.13
C PRO A 142 31.84 39.71 -27.42
N LEU A 143 31.83 41.00 -27.06
CA LEU A 143 32.95 41.65 -26.37
C LEU A 143 32.95 41.43 -24.85
N ALA A 144 31.86 40.90 -24.29
CA ALA A 144 31.65 40.73 -22.85
C ALA A 144 31.74 42.08 -22.10
N LEU A 145 32.42 42.15 -20.95
CA LEU A 145 32.58 43.36 -20.12
C LEU A 145 31.29 43.90 -19.47
N SER A 146 30.37 43.03 -19.02
CA SER A 146 29.14 43.45 -18.33
C SER A 146 29.36 44.25 -17.04
N THR A 147 30.55 44.19 -16.43
CA THR A 147 30.89 44.98 -15.23
C THR A 147 31.49 46.36 -15.57
N VAL A 148 31.80 46.63 -16.84
CA VAL A 148 32.40 47.89 -17.30
C VAL A 148 31.30 48.82 -17.80
N GLN A 149 31.20 50.01 -17.23
CA GLN A 149 30.32 51.07 -17.72
C GLN A 149 31.12 51.96 -18.70
N LEU A 150 30.70 52.03 -19.96
CA LEU A 150 31.39 52.83 -20.99
C LEU A 150 31.26 54.34 -20.72
N GLU A 151 32.37 55.07 -20.89
CA GLU A 151 32.39 56.53 -20.73
C GLU A 151 31.75 57.27 -21.91
N SER A 152 31.82 56.69 -23.11
CA SER A 152 31.23 57.24 -24.33
C SER A 152 30.18 56.29 -24.91
N ALA A 153 29.07 56.85 -25.39
CA ALA A 153 27.98 56.08 -26.01
C ALA A 153 28.37 55.44 -27.36
N GLN A 154 29.46 55.89 -28.00
CA GLN A 154 30.01 55.31 -29.21
C GLN A 154 31.50 55.00 -28.99
N PRO A 155 31.94 53.76 -29.26
CA PRO A 155 33.34 53.39 -29.14
C PRO A 155 34.16 53.81 -30.36
N GLN A 156 35.47 53.95 -30.17
CA GLN A 156 36.37 54.31 -31.24
C GLN A 156 36.61 53.09 -32.12
N PHE A 157 36.21 53.19 -33.39
CA PHE A 157 36.36 52.14 -34.39
C PHE A 157 37.41 52.54 -35.42
N ASP A 158 38.26 51.59 -35.77
CA ASP A 158 39.28 51.72 -36.82
C ASP A 158 39.27 50.46 -37.69
N GLY A 159 39.09 50.63 -39.00
CA GLY A 159 39.00 49.53 -39.95
C GLY A 159 38.49 49.95 -41.34
N PRO A 160 38.48 49.01 -42.31
CA PRO A 160 37.88 49.21 -43.64
C PRO A 160 36.42 49.69 -43.58
N GLN A 161 35.87 50.23 -44.68
CA GLN A 161 34.47 50.72 -44.72
C GLN A 161 33.48 49.64 -44.27
N ALA A 162 32.95 49.77 -43.06
CA ALA A 162 32.02 48.84 -42.46
C ALA A 162 30.90 49.59 -41.73
N ARG A 163 29.70 49.03 -41.77
CA ARG A 163 28.62 49.41 -40.90
C ARG A 163 28.80 48.66 -39.58
N HIS A 164 28.83 49.39 -38.48
CA HIS A 164 29.00 48.82 -37.16
C HIS A 164 27.90 49.29 -36.21
N GLN A 165 27.48 48.41 -35.32
CA GLN A 165 26.52 48.70 -34.27
C GLN A 165 26.98 48.05 -32.97
N PHE A 166 26.89 48.82 -31.88
CA PHE A 166 27.16 48.35 -30.54
C PHE A 166 25.84 48.18 -29.78
N VAL A 167 25.66 47.01 -29.18
CA VAL A 167 24.46 46.66 -28.41
C VAL A 167 24.89 46.28 -27.00
N ALA A 168 24.33 46.96 -26.00
CA ALA A 168 24.49 46.60 -24.61
C ALA A 168 23.43 45.55 -24.22
N GLU A 169 23.86 44.46 -23.61
CA GLU A 169 23.02 43.36 -23.14
C GLU A 169 23.37 43.00 -21.69
N ASN A 170 22.53 42.18 -21.05
CA ASN A 170 22.76 41.74 -19.67
C ASN A 170 24.07 40.94 -19.49
N THR A 171 24.61 40.37 -20.56
CA THR A 171 25.87 39.60 -20.58
C THR A 171 27.09 40.42 -20.99
N GLY A 172 26.91 41.73 -21.28
CA GLY A 172 27.98 42.65 -21.66
C GLY A 172 27.68 43.38 -22.96
N TYR A 173 28.71 43.70 -23.72
CA TYR A 173 28.60 44.40 -24.99
C TYR A 173 28.76 43.43 -26.16
N ARG A 174 27.94 43.62 -27.19
CA ARG A 174 28.06 42.96 -28.48
C ARG A 174 28.38 43.99 -29.55
N TRP A 175 29.23 43.57 -30.48
CA TRP A 175 29.63 44.35 -31.62
C TRP A 175 29.19 43.66 -32.90
N ILE A 176 28.18 44.23 -33.54
CA ILE A 176 27.68 43.79 -34.83
C ILE A 176 28.45 44.55 -35.90
N LEU A 177 29.17 43.82 -36.72
CA LEU A 177 30.00 44.35 -37.80
C LEU A 177 29.48 43.83 -39.13
N GLN A 178 29.24 44.74 -40.08
CA GLN A 178 28.87 44.42 -41.44
C GLN A 178 29.83 45.12 -42.40
N ASP A 179 30.54 44.33 -43.18
CA ASP A 179 31.53 44.83 -44.12
C ASP A 179 30.85 45.36 -45.39
N LEU A 180 31.20 46.58 -45.81
CA LEU A 180 30.64 47.22 -47.01
C LEU A 180 31.61 47.23 -48.21
N THR A 181 32.85 46.76 -48.03
CA THR A 181 33.90 46.83 -49.07
C THR A 181 33.77 45.77 -50.16
N GLY A 182 32.99 44.70 -49.96
CA GLY A 182 32.58 43.74 -51.01
C GLY A 182 33.69 42.89 -51.67
N GLN A 183 34.97 43.01 -51.28
CA GLN A 183 36.12 42.49 -52.03
C GLN A 183 36.73 41.21 -51.40
N ALA A 184 36.25 40.04 -51.82
CA ALA A 184 36.30 38.74 -51.10
C ALA A 184 37.68 38.05 -50.88
N ASP A 185 38.83 38.67 -51.18
CA ASP A 185 40.10 37.92 -51.32
C ASP A 185 41.23 38.27 -50.32
N ALA A 186 40.99 39.05 -49.27
CA ALA A 186 41.99 39.31 -48.22
C ALA A 186 41.38 39.27 -46.81
N PRO A 187 42.11 38.78 -45.79
CA PRO A 187 41.70 38.87 -44.40
C PRO A 187 41.57 40.33 -43.97
N ARG A 188 40.43 40.68 -43.39
CA ARG A 188 40.09 42.06 -43.02
C ARG A 188 40.07 42.17 -41.51
N VAL A 189 40.92 43.07 -41.02
CA VAL A 189 41.12 43.30 -39.60
C VAL A 189 40.38 44.55 -39.18
N TYR A 190 39.63 44.44 -38.10
CA TYR A 190 38.81 45.50 -37.52
C TYR A 190 39.18 45.69 -36.06
N THR A 191 39.38 46.93 -35.65
CA THR A 191 39.73 47.28 -34.27
C THR A 191 38.64 48.13 -33.63
N VAL A 192 38.26 47.76 -32.42
CA VAL A 192 37.45 48.62 -31.54
C VAL A 192 38.19 48.88 -30.24
N VAL A 193 38.14 50.14 -29.79
CA VAL A 193 38.62 50.55 -28.46
C VAL A 193 37.43 51.02 -27.62
N LEU A 194 37.23 50.34 -26.50
CA LEU A 194 36.25 50.66 -25.47
C LEU A 194 36.95 51.32 -24.28
N ARG A 195 36.40 52.43 -23.77
CA ARG A 195 36.86 53.11 -22.56
C ARG A 195 35.72 53.13 -21.55
N GLY A 196 35.97 52.68 -20.34
CA GLY A 196 34.94 52.56 -19.31
C GLY A 196 35.51 52.43 -17.91
N LYS A 197 34.63 52.37 -16.92
CA LYS A 197 34.98 52.18 -15.51
C LYS A 197 34.31 50.95 -14.94
N THR A 198 34.97 50.27 -14.02
CA THR A 198 34.41 49.15 -13.25
C THR A 198 34.61 49.37 -11.76
N LYS A 199 33.71 48.82 -10.95
CA LYS A 199 33.78 48.93 -9.49
C LYS A 199 34.73 47.87 -8.93
N ILE A 200 35.57 48.27 -7.97
CA ILE A 200 36.40 47.34 -7.21
C ILE A 200 35.58 46.85 -6.01
N ALA A 201 35.51 45.54 -5.80
CA ALA A 201 34.90 44.95 -4.62
C ALA A 201 35.90 44.99 -3.46
N ASP A 202 35.44 45.44 -2.28
CA ASP A 202 36.25 45.54 -1.06
C ASP A 202 35.78 44.45 -0.09
N GLU A 203 36.62 43.45 0.16
CA GLU A 203 36.34 42.30 1.01
C GLU A 203 37.39 42.24 2.13
N ALA A 204 37.03 42.76 3.31
CA ALA A 204 37.85 42.76 4.54
C ALA A 204 39.30 43.28 4.37
N ASP A 205 40.26 42.40 4.08
CA ASP A 205 41.70 42.69 3.92
C ASP A 205 42.17 42.72 2.45
N ARG A 206 41.29 42.38 1.51
CA ARG A 206 41.58 42.29 0.06
C ARG A 206 40.62 43.10 -0.79
N ARG A 207 41.17 43.68 -1.86
CA ARG A 207 40.39 44.27 -2.96
C ARG A 207 40.37 43.30 -4.12
N SER A 208 39.23 43.19 -4.79
CA SER A 208 39.10 42.35 -5.98
C SER A 208 38.45 43.09 -7.16
N LEU A 209 38.96 42.80 -8.36
CA LEU A 209 38.52 43.33 -9.63
C LEU A 209 37.92 42.19 -10.45
N LEU A 210 36.64 42.30 -10.80
CA LEU A 210 35.91 41.32 -11.61
C LEU A 210 35.66 41.89 -13.02
N LEU A 211 36.21 41.24 -14.05
CA LEU A 211 36.03 41.61 -15.45
C LEU A 211 35.63 40.37 -16.26
N PRO A 212 34.42 40.28 -16.83
CA PRO A 212 34.09 39.21 -17.75
C PRO A 212 34.70 39.50 -19.13
N LEU A 213 35.58 38.62 -19.60
CA LEU A 213 36.28 38.66 -20.87
C LEU A 213 35.59 37.76 -21.92
N PRO A 214 35.75 38.02 -23.23
CA PRO A 214 35.25 37.13 -24.27
C PRO A 214 35.91 35.76 -24.21
N THR A 215 35.30 34.73 -24.82
CA THR A 215 35.88 33.38 -24.92
C THR A 215 37.00 33.34 -25.97
N GLY A 216 38.18 33.85 -25.60
CA GLY A 216 39.39 33.90 -26.41
C GLY A 216 40.59 34.35 -25.57
N PRO A 217 41.83 34.15 -26.04
CA PRO A 217 43.01 34.59 -25.31
C PRO A 217 43.01 36.12 -25.16
N ALA A 218 43.18 36.58 -23.92
CA ALA A 218 43.19 37.99 -23.57
C ALA A 218 44.43 38.34 -22.74
N GLU A 219 45.08 39.43 -23.12
CA GLU A 219 46.20 40.02 -22.39
C GLU A 219 45.68 41.19 -21.54
N VAL A 220 45.74 41.05 -20.21
CA VAL A 220 45.26 42.06 -19.26
C VAL A 220 46.46 42.67 -18.53
N HIS A 221 46.68 43.95 -18.73
CA HIS A 221 47.66 44.75 -17.99
C HIS A 221 46.94 45.47 -16.85
N VAL A 222 47.35 45.21 -15.60
CA VAL A 222 46.76 45.85 -14.43
C VAL A 222 47.82 46.65 -13.71
N THR A 223 47.59 47.95 -13.57
CA THR A 223 48.41 48.85 -12.74
C THR A 223 47.75 48.97 -11.38
N LEU A 224 48.41 48.44 -10.34
CA LEU A 224 47.93 48.49 -8.96
C LEU A 224 48.59 49.65 -8.18
N PRO A 225 47.92 50.22 -7.16
CA PRO A 225 48.47 51.28 -6.33
C PRO A 225 49.77 50.87 -5.60
N ALA A 226 50.63 51.85 -5.32
CA ALA A 226 51.87 51.65 -4.57
C ALA A 226 51.63 50.98 -3.20
N GLY A 227 52.52 50.06 -2.80
CA GLY A 227 52.42 49.33 -1.52
C GLY A 227 51.45 48.14 -1.51
N THR A 228 50.91 47.76 -2.68
CA THR A 228 50.07 46.57 -2.84
C THR A 228 50.90 45.29 -2.78
N SER A 229 50.43 44.27 -2.04
CA SER A 229 51.09 42.96 -1.91
C SER A 229 50.16 41.79 -2.22
N ASP A 230 50.74 40.63 -2.54
CA ASP A 230 50.03 39.35 -2.80
C ASP A 230 48.91 39.43 -3.86
N PRO A 231 49.17 39.88 -5.11
CA PRO A 231 48.17 39.80 -6.17
C PRO A 231 47.94 38.34 -6.57
N ARG A 232 46.68 37.93 -6.61
CA ARG A 232 46.24 36.58 -6.97
C ARG A 232 45.27 36.64 -8.14
N VAL A 233 45.51 35.76 -9.10
CA VAL A 233 44.63 35.47 -10.24
C VAL A 233 44.15 34.02 -10.15
N ARG A 234 43.29 33.59 -11.07
CA ARG A 234 42.80 32.21 -11.12
C ARG A 234 43.93 31.25 -11.48
N ALA A 235 43.79 29.98 -11.09
CA ALA A 235 44.82 28.96 -11.34
C ALA A 235 45.09 28.74 -12.84
N GLU A 236 44.11 29.02 -13.69
CA GLU A 236 44.19 28.92 -15.14
C GLU A 236 44.81 30.14 -15.85
N ASP A 237 45.02 31.26 -15.14
CA ASP A 237 45.61 32.49 -15.69
C ASP A 237 47.09 32.60 -15.32
N ILE A 238 47.93 33.04 -16.26
CA ILE A 238 49.38 33.18 -16.03
C ILE A 238 49.67 34.63 -15.65
N LEU A 239 50.31 34.83 -14.50
CA LEU A 239 50.69 36.15 -13.97
C LEU A 239 52.19 36.40 -14.13
N GLU A 240 52.54 37.38 -14.94
CA GLU A 240 53.90 37.89 -15.11
C GLU A 240 54.06 39.23 -14.36
N PHE A 241 54.96 39.26 -13.38
CA PHE A 241 55.31 40.48 -12.65
C PHE A 241 56.32 41.30 -13.46
N GLN A 242 56.00 42.58 -13.71
CA GLN A 242 56.99 43.54 -14.21
C GLN A 242 57.39 44.49 -13.06
N PRO A 243 58.64 44.41 -12.57
CA PRO A 243 59.10 45.32 -11.53
C PRO A 243 59.23 46.73 -12.10
N GLY A 244 58.40 47.67 -11.61
CA GLY A 244 58.53 49.10 -11.84
C GLY A 244 58.26 49.84 -10.53
N GLU A 245 59.21 50.61 -10.02
CA GLU A 245 58.95 51.54 -8.91
C GLU A 245 58.38 52.84 -9.49
N PRO A 246 57.28 53.43 -8.96
CA PRO A 246 56.55 53.14 -7.71
C PRO A 246 55.21 52.35 -7.86
N GLU A 247 54.85 51.83 -9.04
CA GLU A 247 53.56 51.16 -9.32
C GLU A 247 53.71 49.67 -9.66
N VAL A 248 52.93 48.79 -9.03
CA VAL A 248 52.97 47.35 -9.34
C VAL A 248 52.20 47.11 -10.65
N ARG A 249 52.94 46.81 -11.73
CA ARG A 249 52.35 46.45 -13.04
C ARG A 249 52.33 44.95 -13.23
N LEU A 250 51.13 44.42 -13.44
CA LEU A 250 50.88 43.01 -13.69
C LEU A 250 50.53 42.81 -15.15
N LYS A 251 51.19 41.86 -15.81
CA LYS A 251 50.77 41.35 -17.12
C LYS A 251 50.15 39.97 -16.91
N ILE A 252 48.88 39.82 -17.28
CA ILE A 252 48.11 38.59 -17.03
C ILE A 252 47.61 38.03 -18.36
N LEU A 253 47.95 36.78 -18.64
CA LEU A 253 47.48 36.05 -19.82
C LEU A 253 46.30 35.18 -19.41
N SER A 254 45.10 35.52 -19.87
CA SER A 254 43.87 34.81 -19.56
C SER A 254 43.28 34.09 -20.77
N ARG A 255 42.61 32.96 -20.52
CA ARG A 255 41.86 32.20 -21.56
C ARG A 255 40.47 32.78 -21.85
N GLY A 256 40.10 33.88 -21.17
CA GLY A 256 38.80 34.52 -21.32
C GLY A 256 37.73 33.99 -20.36
N GLY A 257 36.50 34.49 -20.47
CA GLY A 257 35.42 34.20 -19.52
C GLY A 257 35.45 35.11 -18.29
N ALA A 258 34.87 34.69 -17.17
CA ALA A 258 34.95 35.50 -15.95
C ALA A 258 36.42 35.64 -15.54
N PHE A 259 36.97 36.83 -15.41
CA PHE A 259 38.34 37.07 -14.93
C PHE A 259 38.26 37.81 -13.59
N GLN A 260 39.10 37.41 -12.65
CA GLN A 260 39.17 38.02 -11.32
C GLN A 260 40.62 38.13 -10.86
N VAL A 261 41.03 39.33 -10.44
CA VAL A 261 42.30 39.57 -9.77
C VAL A 261 42.04 40.18 -8.39
N SER A 262 42.75 39.71 -7.36
CA SER A 262 42.60 40.22 -5.98
C SER A 262 43.94 40.50 -5.32
N TRP A 263 44.04 41.55 -4.51
CA TRP A 263 45.28 41.98 -3.86
C TRP A 263 45.03 42.50 -2.44
N LYS A 264 46.06 42.47 -1.58
CA LYS A 264 45.96 42.98 -0.21
C LYS A 264 46.14 44.49 -0.14
N ARG A 265 45.46 45.12 0.82
CA ARG A 265 45.60 46.56 1.10
C ARG A 265 47.04 46.90 1.54
N PRO A 266 47.59 48.07 1.18
CA PRO A 266 48.78 48.60 1.83
C PRO A 266 48.43 48.88 3.30
N SER A 267 48.75 47.93 4.17
CA SER A 267 48.69 48.13 5.62
C SER A 267 49.99 48.81 6.05
N ALA A 268 49.86 49.95 6.72
CA ALA A 268 50.95 50.50 7.54
C ALA A 268 51.18 49.51 8.69
N ILE A 269 52.07 48.55 8.48
CA ILE A 269 52.39 47.54 9.49
C ILE A 269 53.51 48.10 10.35
N ALA A 270 53.13 48.56 11.55
CA ALA A 270 53.88 48.18 12.74
C ALA A 270 53.86 46.65 12.80
N SER A 271 55.01 45.97 12.88
CA SER A 271 55.08 44.50 12.90
C SER A 271 54.23 43.98 14.06
N VAL A 272 53.07 43.39 13.74
CA VAL A 272 52.25 42.67 14.72
C VAL A 272 52.76 41.25 14.72
N ALA A 273 53.43 40.87 15.80
CA ALA A 273 53.71 39.49 16.10
C ALA A 273 52.62 38.93 17.03
N SER A 274 52.15 37.71 16.77
CA SER A 274 51.09 37.09 17.57
C SER A 274 51.21 35.56 17.58
N VAL A 275 50.84 34.96 18.71
CA VAL A 275 50.77 33.51 18.91
C VAL A 275 49.32 33.12 19.19
N GLU A 276 48.76 32.21 18.41
CA GLU A 276 47.37 31.74 18.53
C GLU A 276 47.33 30.26 18.86
N ALA A 277 46.46 29.87 19.80
CA ALA A 277 46.20 28.50 20.17
C ALA A 277 44.78 28.07 19.76
N GLN A 278 44.64 26.86 19.25
CA GLN A 278 43.37 26.21 18.98
C GLN A 278 43.33 24.84 19.64
N SER A 279 42.36 24.58 20.52
CA SER A 279 42.21 23.26 21.16
C SER A 279 40.95 22.52 20.74
N ARG A 280 41.01 21.20 20.77
CA ARG A 280 39.83 20.33 20.71
C ARG A 280 39.95 19.25 21.78
N THR A 281 39.06 19.30 22.77
CA THR A 281 39.04 18.36 23.90
C THR A 281 37.87 17.41 23.75
N LEU A 282 38.12 16.10 23.84
CA LEU A 282 37.10 15.05 23.90
C LEU A 282 37.07 14.48 25.32
N PHE A 283 35.92 14.56 25.99
CA PHE A 283 35.64 13.88 27.25
C PHE A 283 34.85 12.60 27.01
N GLU A 284 35.35 11.49 27.56
CA GLU A 284 34.68 10.20 27.61
C GLU A 284 34.22 9.93 29.05
N VAL A 285 32.92 10.08 29.31
CA VAL A 285 32.30 9.86 30.62
C VAL A 285 31.62 8.49 30.61
N THR A 286 32.12 7.57 31.42
CA THR A 286 31.50 6.24 31.61
C THR A 286 30.46 6.27 32.73
N ASP A 287 30.85 6.82 33.88
CA ASP A 287 29.94 7.20 34.96
C ASP A 287 30.24 8.66 35.34
N PRO A 288 29.23 9.54 35.48
CA PRO A 288 29.45 10.92 35.89
C PRO A 288 30.18 11.06 37.23
N VAL A 289 30.10 10.08 38.14
CA VAL A 289 30.76 10.10 39.47
C VAL A 289 32.23 9.67 39.40
N ASP A 290 32.61 8.91 38.37
CA ASP A 290 33.98 8.42 38.18
C ASP A 290 34.91 9.47 37.53
N ALA A 291 36.19 9.15 37.40
CA ALA A 291 37.16 9.97 36.67
C ALA A 291 36.83 10.01 35.16
N TRP A 292 36.73 11.21 34.61
CA TRP A 292 36.49 11.46 33.18
C TRP A 292 37.80 11.44 32.42
N LYS A 293 37.85 10.70 31.32
CA LYS A 293 39.03 10.67 30.44
C LYS A 293 38.93 11.81 29.43
N ALA A 294 40.02 12.54 29.24
CA ALA A 294 40.08 13.69 28.35
C ALA A 294 41.26 13.60 27.38
N THR A 295 40.98 13.74 26.09
CA THR A 295 42.00 13.84 25.04
C THR A 295 41.91 15.20 24.39
N THR A 296 42.96 16.01 24.50
CA THR A 296 43.02 17.35 23.91
C THR A 296 44.06 17.45 22.80
N ASN A 297 43.61 17.78 21.61
CA ASN A 297 44.49 18.14 20.49
C ASN A 297 44.65 19.67 20.48
N LEU A 298 45.86 20.15 20.65
CA LEU A 298 46.22 21.57 20.72
C LEU A 298 47.12 21.93 19.53
N THR A 299 46.65 22.85 18.69
CA THR A 299 47.42 23.45 17.60
C THR A 299 47.84 24.86 18.01
N VAL A 300 49.14 25.17 18.00
CA VAL A 300 49.65 26.52 18.26
C VAL A 300 50.33 27.06 17.01
N ARG A 301 50.06 28.32 16.66
CA ARG A 301 50.59 28.99 15.47
C ARG A 301 51.27 30.31 15.82
N TRP A 302 52.43 30.56 15.22
CA TRP A 302 53.20 31.80 15.36
C TRP A 302 53.09 32.64 14.08
N TYR A 303 52.87 33.94 14.26
CA TYR A 303 52.80 34.91 13.19
C TYR A 303 53.78 36.04 13.46
N GLY A 304 54.66 36.31 12.49
CA GLY A 304 55.68 37.38 12.57
C GLY A 304 56.97 36.95 13.28
N PRO A 305 58.11 37.59 12.96
CA PRO A 305 59.43 37.24 13.52
C PRO A 305 59.61 37.66 14.99
N ASP A 306 58.82 38.60 15.50
CA ASP A 306 58.91 39.11 16.89
C ASP A 306 57.95 38.37 17.85
N ALA A 307 57.44 37.19 17.47
CA ALA A 307 56.43 36.46 18.26
C ALA A 307 57.07 35.76 19.46
N ASP A 308 56.35 35.71 20.58
CA ASP A 308 56.80 34.98 21.78
C ASP A 308 57.09 33.51 21.43
N ASN A 309 58.34 33.11 21.59
CA ASN A 309 58.81 31.77 21.23
C ASN A 309 58.49 30.71 22.30
N ARG A 310 57.82 31.10 23.40
CA ARG A 310 57.53 30.25 24.56
C ARG A 310 56.06 30.34 24.97
N PHE A 311 55.44 29.19 25.20
CA PHE A 311 54.09 29.10 25.79
C PHE A 311 54.01 27.97 26.82
N ARG A 312 53.01 28.02 27.70
CA ARG A 312 52.83 27.07 28.80
C ARG A 312 51.43 26.45 28.79
N ILE A 313 51.33 25.16 29.08
CA ILE A 313 50.08 24.40 29.22
C ILE A 313 49.94 23.94 30.66
N ALA A 314 48.87 24.37 31.33
CA ALA A 314 48.51 23.97 32.68
C ALA A 314 47.23 23.13 32.68
N LEU A 315 47.21 22.07 33.49
CA LEU A 315 46.01 21.29 33.75
C LEU A 315 45.04 22.05 34.68
N PRO A 316 43.72 21.84 34.52
CA PRO A 316 42.74 22.39 35.43
C PRO A 316 42.86 21.77 36.84
N PRO A 317 42.34 22.45 37.89
CA PRO A 317 42.40 21.93 39.26
C PRO A 317 41.76 20.53 39.36
N GLY A 318 42.46 19.60 40.00
CA GLY A 318 41.99 18.21 40.16
C GLY A 318 42.28 17.28 38.98
N ALA A 319 42.85 17.77 37.87
CA ALA A 319 43.26 16.94 36.74
C ALA A 319 44.68 16.38 36.90
N ARG A 320 44.95 15.23 36.26
CA ARG A 320 46.28 14.59 36.19
C ARG A 320 46.61 14.14 34.77
N TRP A 321 47.89 14.25 34.39
CA TRP A 321 48.38 13.78 33.09
C TRP A 321 48.34 12.24 33.00
N ARG A 322 47.79 11.69 31.91
CA ARG A 322 47.85 10.24 31.60
C ARG A 322 49.04 9.91 30.71
N SER A 323 49.32 10.78 29.72
CA SER A 323 50.52 10.70 28.89
C SER A 323 51.01 12.11 28.55
N PHE A 324 52.32 12.29 28.53
CA PHE A 324 52.94 13.54 28.10
C PHE A 324 53.11 13.51 26.57
N PRO A 325 52.88 14.64 25.88
CA PRO A 325 53.17 14.73 24.45
C PRO A 325 54.66 14.44 24.21
N GLN A 326 54.97 13.46 23.35
CA GLN A 326 56.35 13.17 22.97
C GLN A 326 56.83 14.21 21.95
N PRO A 327 58.04 14.79 22.12
CA PRO A 327 58.57 15.74 21.16
C PRO A 327 58.92 15.02 19.86
N ASP A 328 58.21 15.35 18.80
CA ASP A 328 58.68 15.09 17.45
C ASP A 328 59.66 16.24 17.10
N PHE A 329 60.93 15.91 16.83
CA PHE A 329 62.00 16.76 16.29
C PHE A 329 62.86 17.62 17.25
N ASP A 330 64.15 17.79 16.88
CA ASP A 330 65.19 18.68 17.46
C ASP A 330 64.84 20.19 17.50
N ARG A 331 63.59 20.57 17.22
CA ARG A 331 63.16 21.96 16.96
C ARG A 331 62.32 22.59 18.07
N PHE A 332 61.76 21.78 18.96
CA PHE A 332 60.99 22.22 20.13
C PHE A 332 61.56 21.60 21.39
N SER A 333 61.68 22.38 22.47
CA SER A 333 61.99 21.81 23.80
C SER A 333 60.77 21.85 24.68
N ILE A 334 60.37 20.68 25.19
CA ILE A 334 59.33 20.52 26.20
C ILE A 334 60.03 20.35 27.56
N SER A 335 59.75 21.25 28.50
CA SER A 335 60.25 21.16 29.88
C SER A 335 59.09 21.23 30.89
N LEU A 336 59.28 20.61 32.05
CA LEU A 336 58.31 20.59 33.14
C LEU A 336 58.68 21.67 34.16
N GLU A 337 57.76 22.59 34.44
CA GLU A 337 57.88 23.60 35.49
C GLU A 337 57.05 23.17 36.70
N ASN A 338 57.71 22.78 37.79
CA ASN A 338 57.05 22.38 39.03
C ASN A 338 56.60 23.63 39.81
N THR A 339 55.31 23.72 40.13
CA THR A 339 54.74 24.80 40.95
C THR A 339 55.01 24.58 42.44
N SER A 340 56.24 24.79 42.90
CA SER A 340 56.54 24.88 44.34
C SER A 340 56.37 26.32 44.84
N SER A 341 55.25 26.59 45.52
CA SER A 341 55.16 27.78 46.37
C SER A 341 55.90 27.51 47.69
N GLY A 342 56.73 28.47 48.09
CA GLY A 342 57.76 28.30 49.11
C GLY A 342 57.26 27.88 50.48
N SER A 343 57.99 26.93 51.07
CA SER A 343 58.15 26.75 52.52
C SER A 343 59.46 25.98 52.70
N GLU A 344 60.55 26.72 52.95
CA GLU A 344 61.75 26.14 53.53
C GLU A 344 61.41 25.72 54.97
N ASP A 345 61.29 24.42 55.22
CA ASP A 345 61.69 23.81 56.49
C ASP A 345 61.80 22.29 56.32
N GLY A 346 62.95 21.75 56.71
CA GLY A 346 63.39 20.40 56.33
C GLY A 346 62.74 19.25 57.10
N ALA A 347 62.67 18.08 56.47
CA ALA A 347 62.84 16.76 57.11
C ALA A 347 62.80 15.58 56.11
N SER A 348 63.74 14.65 56.31
CA SER A 348 63.73 13.19 56.04
C SER A 348 63.49 12.66 54.61
N SER A 349 64.56 12.05 54.08
CA SER A 349 64.70 11.33 52.81
C SER A 349 64.15 9.90 52.83
N GLN A 350 62.82 9.73 52.91
CA GLN A 350 62.17 8.44 52.60
C GLN A 350 60.73 8.53 52.06
N GLY A 351 60.17 9.74 51.90
CA GLY A 351 58.90 10.00 51.20
C GLY A 351 59.03 10.80 49.89
N ALA A 352 60.27 11.00 49.41
CA ALA A 352 60.57 11.88 48.28
C ALA A 352 60.15 11.28 46.92
N ASP A 353 60.31 9.96 46.72
CA ASP A 353 60.03 9.35 45.41
C ASP A 353 58.52 9.31 45.05
N VAL A 354 57.63 9.20 46.05
CA VAL A 354 56.16 9.25 45.83
C VAL A 354 55.69 10.70 45.62
N ARG A 355 56.22 11.67 46.39
CA ARG A 355 55.91 13.10 46.20
C ARG A 355 56.42 13.64 44.86
N LEU A 356 57.60 13.21 44.40
CA LEU A 356 58.15 13.59 43.10
C LEU A 356 57.31 13.06 41.93
N GLN A 357 56.66 11.90 42.09
CA GLN A 357 55.80 11.30 41.07
C GLN A 357 54.41 11.97 41.00
N GLU A 358 53.83 12.37 42.15
CA GLU A 358 52.59 13.17 42.20
C GLU A 358 52.80 14.62 41.72
N ASP A 359 53.94 15.25 42.04
CA ASP A 359 54.28 16.60 41.56
C ASP A 359 54.53 16.62 40.04
N SER A 360 55.11 15.55 39.48
CA SER A 360 55.30 15.41 38.03
C SER A 360 53.97 15.34 37.27
N GLN A 361 52.91 14.81 37.89
CA GLN A 361 51.58 14.66 37.26
C GLN A 361 50.74 15.95 37.25
N ARG A 362 51.14 16.97 38.02
CA ARG A 362 50.50 18.30 38.07
C ARG A 362 51.37 19.41 37.48
N ALA A 363 52.52 19.06 36.91
CA ALA A 363 53.48 19.99 36.36
C ALA A 363 52.92 20.76 35.16
N VAL A 364 53.33 22.03 35.04
CA VAL A 364 53.03 22.89 33.91
C VAL A 364 54.02 22.56 32.79
N LEU A 365 53.50 22.26 31.59
CA LEU A 365 54.33 22.00 30.42
C LEU A 365 54.75 23.32 29.79
N VAL A 366 56.04 23.51 29.59
CA VAL A 366 56.63 24.67 28.92
C VAL A 366 57.18 24.23 27.57
N ILE A 367 56.72 24.86 26.50
CA ILE A 367 57.16 24.57 25.13
C ILE A 367 57.87 25.81 24.57
N GLU A 368 59.10 25.62 24.10
CA GLU A 368 59.90 26.66 23.44
C GLU A 368 60.19 26.26 21.97
N ASN A 369 59.96 27.18 21.04
CA ASN A 369 60.24 27.04 19.61
C ASN A 369 61.60 27.67 19.29
N HIS A 370 62.56 26.86 18.83
CA HIS A 370 63.93 27.31 18.54
C HIS A 370 64.13 27.80 17.09
N ASP A 371 63.14 27.63 16.20
CA ASP A 371 63.22 28.03 14.78
C ASP A 371 61.88 28.60 14.25
N LEU A 372 61.56 29.82 14.70
CA LEU A 372 60.39 30.61 14.26
C LEU A 372 60.37 30.90 12.75
N ALA A 373 61.52 30.85 12.06
CA ALA A 373 61.63 31.17 10.65
C ALA A 373 61.21 30.01 9.74
N GLN A 374 61.45 28.76 10.16
CA GLN A 374 61.08 27.57 9.37
C GLN A 374 59.75 26.93 9.80
N THR A 375 59.35 27.06 11.08
CA THR A 375 58.19 26.32 11.60
C THR A 375 57.22 27.25 12.34
N SER A 376 56.12 27.60 11.67
CA SER A 376 55.10 28.52 12.18
C SER A 376 53.93 27.83 12.89
N SER A 377 53.97 26.51 13.09
CA SER A 377 52.91 25.76 13.81
C SER A 377 53.39 24.48 14.47
N ILE A 378 52.78 24.11 15.60
CA ILE A 378 52.94 22.82 16.29
C ILE A 378 51.58 22.21 16.63
N ASP A 379 51.45 20.89 16.49
CA ASP A 379 50.28 20.12 16.92
C ASP A 379 50.68 19.19 18.08
N LEU A 380 49.97 19.28 19.21
CA LEU A 380 50.23 18.53 20.43
C LEU A 380 48.99 17.72 20.83
N THR A 381 49.17 16.43 21.12
CA THR A 381 48.12 15.58 21.67
C THR A 381 48.37 15.35 23.16
N CYS A 382 47.41 15.75 23.98
CA CYS A 382 47.47 15.78 25.44
C CYS A 382 46.42 14.84 26.02
N GLU A 383 46.81 13.79 26.74
CA GLU A 383 45.88 12.89 27.43
C GLU A 383 45.92 13.12 28.93
N TRP A 384 44.75 13.37 29.52
CA TRP A 384 44.60 13.65 30.95
C TRP A 384 43.29 13.08 31.47
N GLU A 385 43.13 13.06 32.78
CA GLU A 385 41.88 12.68 33.43
C GLU A 385 41.55 13.63 34.57
N TRP A 386 40.27 13.76 34.87
CA TRP A 386 39.76 14.68 35.88
C TRP A 386 38.55 14.08 36.58
N SER A 387 38.46 14.27 37.89
CA SER A 387 37.39 13.73 38.73
C SER A 387 36.54 14.88 39.30
N PRO A 388 35.20 14.82 39.16
CA PRO A 388 34.31 15.77 39.81
C PRO A 388 34.22 15.52 41.33
N ASP A 389 33.80 16.55 42.08
CA ASP A 389 33.51 16.40 43.50
C ASP A 389 32.34 15.41 43.72
N PRO A 390 32.42 14.47 44.67
CA PRO A 390 31.39 13.46 44.88
C PRO A 390 30.06 14.09 45.36
N PRO A 391 28.90 13.61 44.87
CA PRO A 391 27.60 14.13 45.29
C PRO A 391 27.28 13.74 46.75
N GLU A 392 26.51 14.58 47.47
CA GLU A 392 26.12 14.34 48.88
C GLU A 392 25.25 13.06 49.08
N SER A 393 24.61 12.55 48.02
CA SER A 393 23.81 11.30 48.00
C SER A 393 23.65 10.79 46.56
N GLU A 394 23.62 9.46 46.35
CA GLU A 394 23.41 8.78 45.04
C GLU A 394 22.14 9.24 44.29
N SER A 395 21.16 9.82 44.98
CA SER A 395 19.90 10.29 44.37
C SER A 395 19.93 11.75 43.92
N THR A 396 21.02 12.47 44.20
CA THR A 396 21.16 13.91 43.94
C THR A 396 21.79 14.13 42.56
N PRO A 397 21.26 15.04 41.73
CA PRO A 397 21.86 15.32 40.43
C PRO A 397 23.27 15.92 40.58
N LEU A 398 24.27 15.29 39.95
CA LEU A 398 25.65 15.78 39.95
C LEU A 398 25.76 17.03 39.08
N THR A 399 26.17 18.15 39.66
CA THR A 399 26.39 19.42 38.94
C THR A 399 27.86 19.80 38.98
N THR A 400 28.48 20.01 37.83
CA THR A 400 29.89 20.42 37.74
C THR A 400 30.16 21.40 36.59
N VAL A 401 31.24 22.18 36.72
CA VAL A 401 31.80 22.97 35.61
C VAL A 401 32.73 22.06 34.80
N VAL A 402 32.56 22.01 33.48
CA VAL A 402 33.43 21.18 32.64
C VAL A 402 34.81 21.83 32.52
N PRO A 403 35.88 21.14 32.94
CA PRO A 403 37.22 21.72 32.96
C PRO A 403 37.83 21.83 31.55
N CYS A 404 38.78 22.74 31.35
CA CYS A 404 39.55 22.87 30.12
C CYS A 404 41.04 23.15 30.43
N LEU A 405 41.94 22.75 29.52
CA LEU A 405 43.37 23.08 29.61
C LEU A 405 43.55 24.59 29.56
N SER A 406 44.47 25.13 30.37
CA SER A 406 44.85 26.54 30.30
C SER A 406 46.16 26.72 29.54
N VAL A 407 46.14 27.54 28.48
CA VAL A 407 47.31 27.85 27.66
C VAL A 407 47.72 29.32 27.89
N SER A 408 48.88 29.53 28.50
CA SER A 408 49.44 30.87 28.76
C SER A 408 50.64 31.17 27.87
N GLY A 409 50.89 32.44 27.56
CA GLY A 409 51.89 32.84 26.55
C GLY A 409 51.35 32.88 25.11
N VAL A 410 50.02 32.82 24.95
CA VAL A 410 49.33 32.98 23.65
C VAL A 410 48.38 34.18 23.71
N TYR A 411 48.20 34.85 22.58
CA TYR A 411 47.38 36.07 22.45
C TYR A 411 45.90 35.75 22.29
N SER A 412 45.57 34.56 21.78
CA SER A 412 44.21 34.08 21.59
C SER A 412 44.17 32.56 21.76
N HIS A 413 43.15 32.07 22.46
CA HIS A 413 42.86 30.64 22.57
C HIS A 413 41.38 30.38 22.32
N ARG A 414 41.09 29.55 21.32
CA ARG A 414 39.74 29.11 20.97
C ARG A 414 39.71 27.60 20.99
N GLY A 415 38.62 27.01 21.47
CA GLY A 415 38.54 25.56 21.47
C GLY A 415 37.14 24.98 21.34
N ILE A 416 37.12 23.68 21.02
CA ILE A 416 35.92 22.87 20.93
C ILE A 416 35.98 21.80 22.02
N VAL A 417 34.90 21.64 22.78
CA VAL A 417 34.74 20.58 23.78
C VAL A 417 33.67 19.61 23.29
N ASP A 418 34.07 18.37 23.04
CA ASP A 418 33.19 17.23 22.76
C ASP A 418 32.97 16.45 24.07
N LEU A 419 31.74 16.39 24.59
CA LEU A 419 31.38 15.62 25.78
C LEU A 419 30.56 14.39 25.38
N GLN A 420 31.09 13.19 25.66
CA GLN A 420 30.40 11.92 25.45
C GLN A 420 29.97 11.30 26.77
N TYR A 421 28.69 10.96 26.92
CA TYR A 421 28.13 10.38 28.15
C TYR A 421 27.03 9.35 27.88
N PRO A 422 26.72 8.44 28.83
CA PRO A 422 25.78 7.35 28.59
C PRO A 422 24.31 7.82 28.54
N ALA A 423 23.49 7.12 27.77
CA ALA A 423 22.05 7.38 27.62
C ALA A 423 21.20 7.06 28.87
N SER A 424 21.79 6.48 29.92
CA SER A 424 21.15 6.32 31.23
C SER A 424 21.00 7.63 32.01
N TYR A 425 21.70 8.68 31.57
CA TYR A 425 21.65 10.01 32.17
C TYR A 425 21.07 11.04 31.20
N SER A 426 20.20 11.90 31.72
CA SER A 426 19.80 13.14 31.08
C SER A 426 20.73 14.26 31.56
N LEU A 427 21.20 15.11 30.64
CA LEU A 427 22.12 16.20 30.96
C LEU A 427 21.44 17.54 30.71
N VAL A 428 21.41 18.38 31.75
CA VAL A 428 21.01 19.79 31.66
C VAL A 428 22.30 20.60 31.66
N PHE A 429 22.44 21.58 30.77
CA PHE A 429 23.61 22.46 30.73
C PHE A 429 23.18 23.92 30.81
N GLU A 430 24.04 24.76 31.37
CA GLU A 430 23.91 26.21 31.38
C GLU A 430 25.07 26.79 30.55
N GLU A 431 24.75 27.51 29.47
CA GLU A 431 25.74 28.21 28.65
C GLU A 431 26.29 29.42 29.44
N GLY A 432 27.61 29.58 29.46
CA GLY A 432 28.25 30.76 30.04
C GLY A 432 28.51 31.87 29.01
N GLU A 433 29.14 32.97 29.42
CA GLU A 433 29.47 34.10 28.55
C GLU A 433 30.50 33.76 27.46
N SER A 434 31.38 32.77 27.71
CA SER A 434 32.48 32.42 26.79
C SER A 434 32.25 31.15 25.98
N SER A 435 31.20 30.38 26.29
CA SER A 435 30.91 29.05 25.77
C SER A 435 29.53 28.96 25.08
N ARG A 436 29.45 28.26 23.95
CA ARG A 436 28.21 28.10 23.16
C ARG A 436 28.04 26.68 22.66
N LEU A 437 26.83 26.13 22.74
CA LEU A 437 26.50 24.84 22.11
C LEU A 437 26.51 24.97 20.58
N ILE A 438 27.28 24.13 19.90
CA ILE A 438 27.29 24.01 18.44
C ILE A 438 26.38 22.87 17.99
N GLN A 439 26.42 21.73 18.70
CA GLN A 439 25.76 20.51 18.23
C GLN A 439 25.36 19.62 19.40
N GLN A 440 24.14 19.09 19.33
CA GLN A 440 23.62 18.04 20.22
C GLN A 440 23.13 16.87 19.36
N GLY A 441 23.55 15.65 19.69
CA GLY A 441 23.17 14.46 18.91
C GLY A 441 23.46 13.14 19.61
N ARG A 442 22.99 12.05 19.00
CA ARG A 442 23.35 10.67 19.35
C ARG A 442 24.42 10.18 18.38
N LEU A 443 25.43 9.47 18.88
CA LEU A 443 26.45 8.86 18.03
C LEU A 443 25.82 7.70 17.21
N PRO A 444 25.94 7.68 15.87
CA PRO A 444 25.28 6.70 15.00
C PRO A 444 25.67 5.24 15.27
N ASP A 445 26.90 5.01 15.75
CA ASP A 445 27.48 3.67 15.92
C ASP A 445 27.31 3.13 17.36
N LEU A 446 26.87 3.97 18.31
CA LEU A 446 26.70 3.63 19.72
C LEU A 446 25.42 4.27 20.25
N PHE A 447 24.26 3.62 20.03
CA PHE A 447 22.94 4.11 20.47
C PHE A 447 22.81 4.38 21.99
N ALA A 448 23.79 3.94 22.77
CA ALA A 448 23.88 4.14 24.23
C ALA A 448 24.70 5.38 24.64
N VAL A 449 25.24 6.18 23.71
CA VAL A 449 26.10 7.35 24.03
C VAL A 449 25.57 8.63 23.39
N HIS A 450 25.37 9.65 24.21
CA HIS A 450 25.06 11.01 23.80
C HIS A 450 26.34 11.80 23.56
N GLN A 451 26.33 12.70 22.58
CA GLN A 451 27.42 13.64 22.32
C GLN A 451 26.90 15.08 22.30
N LEU A 452 27.57 15.93 23.07
CA LEU A 452 27.40 17.38 23.04
C LEU A 452 28.70 18.03 22.59
N ARG A 453 28.60 19.03 21.71
CA ARG A 453 29.75 19.79 21.22
C ARG A 453 29.56 21.26 21.52
N PHE A 454 30.53 21.82 22.23
CA PHE A 454 30.58 23.22 22.63
C PHE A 454 31.79 23.90 22.01
N GLU A 455 31.70 25.20 21.76
CA GLU A 455 32.84 26.05 21.41
C GLU A 455 33.00 27.16 22.43
N PHE A 456 34.25 27.40 22.83
CA PHE A 456 34.61 28.54 23.65
C PHE A 456 35.57 29.48 22.91
N ARG A 457 35.39 30.79 23.11
CA ARG A 457 36.16 31.84 22.42
C ARG A 457 37.21 32.52 23.29
N LYS A 458 37.16 32.31 24.60
CA LYS A 458 38.08 32.89 25.58
C LYS A 458 38.17 31.97 26.79
N GLU A 459 39.36 31.74 27.33
CA GLU A 459 39.53 31.03 28.61
C GLU A 459 39.09 31.90 29.80
N PRO A 460 38.57 31.28 30.89
CA PRO A 460 38.20 29.86 31.01
C PRO A 460 36.84 29.55 30.35
N SER A 461 36.59 28.27 30.01
CA SER A 461 35.25 27.82 29.63
C SER A 461 34.36 27.75 30.86
N ASP A 462 33.26 28.49 30.84
CA ASP A 462 32.34 28.69 31.97
C ASP A 462 31.10 27.78 31.93
N MET A 463 31.22 26.61 31.30
CA MET A 463 30.09 25.70 31.05
C MET A 463 29.75 24.83 32.27
N ARG A 464 28.51 24.94 32.77
CA ARG A 464 27.99 24.07 33.83
C ARG A 464 27.12 22.96 33.27
N VAL A 465 27.30 21.75 33.77
CA VAL A 465 26.52 20.56 33.40
C VAL A 465 25.96 19.87 34.64
N THR A 466 24.70 19.44 34.56
CA THR A 466 23.97 18.71 35.60
C THR A 466 23.47 17.37 35.05
N PHE A 467 23.97 16.27 35.59
CA PHE A 467 23.54 14.91 35.24
C PHE A 467 22.35 14.47 36.12
N ARG A 468 21.32 13.91 35.49
CA ARG A 468 20.11 13.36 36.13
C ARG A 468 19.85 11.94 35.66
N PRO A 469 19.77 10.94 36.55
CA PRO A 469 19.45 9.56 36.15
C PRO A 469 18.01 9.47 35.60
N GLU A 470 17.85 8.93 34.40
CA GLU A 470 16.53 8.77 33.76
C GLU A 470 15.88 7.47 34.25
N ARG A 471 14.82 7.54 35.08
CA ARG A 471 14.11 6.34 35.57
C ARG A 471 13.02 5.95 34.56
N SER A 472 13.27 4.91 33.77
CA SER A 472 12.30 4.35 32.82
C SER A 472 11.35 3.40 33.54
N ASP A 473 10.12 3.83 33.81
CA ASP A 473 9.06 2.92 34.25
C ASP A 473 8.62 2.03 33.05
N PRO A 474 8.24 0.76 33.29
CA PRO A 474 7.77 -0.11 32.22
C PRO A 474 6.45 0.44 31.65
N THR A 475 6.30 0.37 30.33
CA THR A 475 5.06 0.79 29.67
C THR A 475 4.22 -0.44 29.38
N VAL A 476 2.98 -0.45 29.89
CA VAL A 476 2.06 -1.59 29.77
C VAL A 476 0.78 -1.14 29.09
N ARG A 477 0.30 -1.93 28.12
CA ARG A 477 -1.03 -1.76 27.50
C ARG A 477 -1.87 -3.01 27.74
N PRO A 478 -2.91 -2.93 28.59
CA PRO A 478 -3.74 -4.07 28.89
C PRO A 478 -4.97 -4.16 27.96
N VAL A 479 -5.28 -5.38 27.56
CA VAL A 479 -6.56 -5.75 26.94
C VAL A 479 -7.20 -6.81 27.84
N TYR A 480 -8.40 -6.54 28.33
CA TYR A 480 -9.18 -7.45 29.14
C TYR A 480 -10.30 -8.04 28.28
N HIS A 481 -10.43 -9.36 28.24
CA HIS A 481 -11.60 -10.04 27.70
C HIS A 481 -12.31 -10.74 28.84
N VAL A 482 -13.58 -10.40 29.06
CA VAL A 482 -14.44 -11.03 30.04
C VAL A 482 -15.51 -11.82 29.28
N HIS A 483 -15.55 -13.12 29.52
CA HIS A 483 -16.56 -14.02 29.00
C HIS A 483 -17.54 -14.39 30.10
N LEU A 484 -18.83 -14.14 29.85
CA LEU A 484 -19.92 -14.48 30.74
C LEU A 484 -20.48 -15.85 30.35
N ASP A 485 -20.38 -16.79 31.27
CA ASP A 485 -21.01 -18.12 31.27
C ASP A 485 -22.12 -18.09 32.34
N GLY A 486 -23.20 -18.85 32.16
CA GLY A 486 -24.35 -18.86 33.06
C GLY A 486 -24.01 -19.13 34.55
N HIS A 487 -22.88 -19.79 34.82
CA HIS A 487 -22.45 -20.17 36.18
C HIS A 487 -21.07 -19.64 36.60
N LYS A 488 -20.38 -18.90 35.73
CA LYS A 488 -19.06 -18.31 36.04
C LYS A 488 -18.72 -17.17 35.10
N ILE A 489 -17.74 -16.37 35.51
CA ILE A 489 -17.19 -15.30 34.68
C ILE A 489 -15.70 -15.53 34.53
N ASP A 490 -15.27 -15.78 33.30
CA ASP A 490 -13.87 -15.96 32.95
C ASP A 490 -13.30 -14.64 32.41
N MET A 491 -12.10 -14.29 32.83
CA MET A 491 -11.37 -13.11 32.34
C MET A 491 -9.99 -13.52 31.85
N THR A 492 -9.70 -13.20 30.61
CA THR A 492 -8.36 -13.28 30.02
C THR A 492 -7.78 -11.87 29.86
N VAL A 493 -6.55 -11.68 30.33
CA VAL A 493 -5.85 -10.40 30.28
C VAL A 493 -4.61 -10.56 29.42
N TRP A 494 -4.47 -9.72 28.40
CA TRP A 494 -3.24 -9.58 27.63
C TRP A 494 -2.55 -8.26 27.98
N LEU A 495 -1.27 -8.35 28.31
CA LEU A 495 -0.43 -7.23 28.69
C LEU A 495 0.69 -7.08 27.68
N GLU A 496 0.62 -6.06 26.84
CA GLU A 496 1.75 -5.67 25.99
C GLU A 496 2.69 -4.82 26.83
N CYS A 497 3.79 -5.42 27.28
CA CYS A 497 4.77 -4.83 28.19
C CYS A 497 6.05 -4.45 27.45
N SER A 498 6.59 -3.27 27.75
CA SER A 498 7.91 -2.84 27.28
C SER A 498 8.81 -2.51 28.47
N PHE A 499 9.87 -3.30 28.64
CA PHE A 499 10.81 -3.23 29.77
C PHE A 499 12.18 -2.69 29.33
N ASP A 500 12.88 -1.97 30.21
CA ASP A 500 14.26 -1.52 29.94
C ASP A 500 15.27 -2.61 30.35
N ILE A 501 16.04 -3.10 29.37
CA ILE A 501 17.00 -4.21 29.51
C ILE A 501 18.11 -3.88 30.50
N THR A 502 18.49 -2.60 30.60
CA THR A 502 19.65 -2.17 31.39
C THR A 502 19.49 -2.40 32.89
N ARG A 503 18.26 -2.63 33.36
CA ARG A 503 17.94 -2.76 34.79
C ARG A 503 17.59 -4.17 35.27
N HIS A 504 17.53 -5.16 34.37
CA HIS A 504 17.20 -6.56 34.74
C HIS A 504 15.92 -6.70 35.60
N GLN A 505 14.96 -5.77 35.45
CA GLN A 505 13.69 -5.78 36.19
C GLN A 505 12.54 -6.06 35.21
N LEU A 506 12.28 -7.34 34.97
CA LEU A 506 11.15 -7.86 34.19
C LEU A 506 9.98 -8.25 35.11
N GLU A 507 9.61 -7.38 36.06
CA GLU A 507 8.57 -7.67 37.05
C GLU A 507 7.40 -6.68 36.94
N LEU A 508 6.17 -7.20 37.03
CA LEU A 508 4.94 -6.42 37.09
C LEU A 508 4.10 -6.88 38.28
N SER A 509 3.60 -5.94 39.08
CA SER A 509 2.67 -6.24 40.17
C SER A 509 1.24 -5.91 39.76
N MET A 510 0.29 -6.78 40.09
CA MET A 510 -1.13 -6.62 39.77
C MET A 510 -2.01 -6.96 40.98
N ASP A 511 -3.04 -6.15 41.25
CA ASP A 511 -4.10 -6.41 42.23
C ASP A 511 -5.35 -6.94 41.52
N PHE A 512 -5.70 -8.21 41.78
CA PHE A 512 -6.83 -8.90 41.17
C PHE A 512 -8.15 -8.70 41.93
N GLY A 513 -8.16 -8.05 43.09
CA GLY A 513 -9.39 -7.73 43.80
C GLY A 513 -10.24 -8.95 44.17
N LYS A 514 -11.38 -9.13 43.48
CA LYS A 514 -12.32 -10.26 43.65
C LYS A 514 -12.06 -11.43 42.68
N TRP A 515 -11.17 -11.25 41.72
CA TRP A 515 -10.85 -12.26 40.71
C TRP A 515 -9.90 -13.30 41.30
N ALA A 516 -10.20 -14.58 41.10
CA ALA A 516 -9.31 -15.69 41.44
C ALA A 516 -8.38 -15.97 40.26
N LEU A 517 -7.07 -15.74 40.45
CA LEU A 517 -6.07 -16.00 39.42
C LEU A 517 -5.86 -17.50 39.20
N GLN A 518 -5.83 -17.94 37.93
CA GLN A 518 -5.43 -19.29 37.57
C GLN A 518 -3.91 -19.32 37.33
N GLU A 519 -3.11 -19.56 38.38
CA GLU A 519 -1.63 -19.42 38.36
C GLU A 519 -0.94 -20.15 37.19
N ASN A 520 -1.45 -21.32 36.78
CA ASN A 520 -0.89 -22.14 35.70
C ASN A 520 -1.16 -21.62 34.28
N THR A 521 -1.91 -20.52 34.15
CA THR A 521 -2.30 -19.92 32.86
C THR A 521 -1.48 -18.68 32.51
N ALA A 522 -0.69 -18.13 33.45
CA ALA A 522 0.17 -16.98 33.21
C ALA A 522 1.33 -17.34 32.27
N ARG A 523 1.32 -16.79 31.06
CA ARG A 523 2.26 -17.17 29.98
C ARG A 523 2.80 -15.96 29.23
N TRP A 524 4.03 -16.08 28.77
CA TRP A 524 4.63 -15.22 27.75
C TRP A 524 4.36 -15.79 26.35
N LEU A 525 3.87 -14.95 25.44
CA LEU A 525 3.59 -15.30 24.04
C LEU A 525 4.73 -14.85 23.13
N ALA A 526 5.17 -15.75 22.24
CA ALA A 526 6.29 -15.50 21.32
C ALA A 526 6.00 -14.48 20.20
N GLY A 527 4.72 -14.15 19.96
CA GLY A 527 4.30 -13.18 18.96
C GLY A 527 2.81 -12.83 19.02
N PRO A 528 2.39 -11.74 18.35
CA PRO A 528 1.01 -11.22 18.39
C PRO A 528 0.03 -11.93 17.45
N ASP A 529 0.49 -12.88 16.63
CA ASP A 529 -0.29 -13.49 15.54
C ASP A 529 -1.35 -14.49 16.02
N ASP A 530 -1.18 -15.08 17.20
CA ASP A 530 -2.19 -15.94 17.84
C ASP A 530 -2.25 -15.70 19.36
N PRO A 531 -2.99 -14.68 19.83
CA PRO A 531 -3.05 -14.32 21.24
C PRO A 531 -3.82 -15.36 22.09
N LEU A 532 -4.54 -16.28 21.45
CA LEU A 532 -5.34 -17.33 22.10
C LEU A 532 -4.62 -18.69 22.11
N ALA A 533 -3.41 -18.78 21.55
CA ALA A 533 -2.60 -19.98 21.60
C ALA A 533 -2.23 -20.34 23.04
N ASP A 534 -2.29 -21.63 23.37
CA ASP A 534 -1.76 -22.18 24.61
C ASP A 534 -0.25 -22.50 24.50
N VAL A 535 0.40 -21.99 23.45
CA VAL A 535 1.81 -22.19 23.13
C VAL A 535 2.58 -20.96 23.61
N GLY A 536 3.25 -21.08 24.76
CA GLY A 536 4.01 -20.01 25.39
C GLY A 536 4.75 -20.51 26.64
N GLU A 537 5.78 -19.79 27.07
CA GLU A 537 6.54 -20.12 28.28
C GLU A 537 5.82 -19.58 29.52
N THR A 538 5.77 -20.36 30.60
CA THR A 538 5.05 -19.98 31.83
C THR A 538 5.80 -18.88 32.57
N LEU A 539 5.08 -17.84 32.99
CA LEU A 539 5.62 -16.76 33.82
C LEU A 539 5.79 -17.23 35.27
N GLU A 540 6.80 -16.71 35.96
CA GLU A 540 6.92 -16.94 37.41
C GLU A 540 5.91 -16.04 38.14
N VAL A 541 5.01 -16.66 38.90
CA VAL A 541 3.94 -16.00 39.65
C VAL A 541 4.28 -16.06 41.14
N ARG A 542 4.41 -14.92 41.81
CA ARG A 542 4.65 -14.84 43.25
C ARG A 542 3.52 -14.06 43.92
N ASP A 543 2.87 -14.67 44.91
CA ASP A 543 1.92 -13.96 45.77
C ASP A 543 2.68 -13.04 46.75
N SER A 544 2.23 -11.79 46.88
CA SER A 544 2.79 -10.82 47.82
C SER A 544 2.40 -11.10 49.29
N GLY A 545 1.60 -12.13 49.56
CA GLY A 545 1.21 -12.59 50.90
C GLY A 545 -0.17 -12.10 51.36
N ASP A 546 -0.76 -11.13 50.65
CA ASP A 546 -2.09 -10.58 50.92
C ASP A 546 -3.22 -11.30 50.15
N GLY A 547 -2.88 -12.29 49.29
CA GLY A 547 -3.83 -13.09 48.51
C GLY A 547 -4.55 -12.32 47.38
N ARG A 548 -4.25 -11.03 47.20
CA ARG A 548 -4.88 -10.14 46.20
C ARG A 548 -3.88 -9.58 45.19
N THR A 549 -2.63 -9.35 45.64
CA THR A 549 -1.57 -8.78 44.82
C THR A 549 -0.59 -9.86 44.39
N VAL A 550 -0.37 -9.95 43.09
CA VAL A 550 0.47 -10.95 42.46
C VAL A 550 1.59 -10.24 41.70
N VAL A 551 2.81 -10.74 41.85
CA VAL A 551 3.98 -10.31 41.10
C VAL A 551 4.24 -11.31 39.98
N LEU A 552 4.15 -10.84 38.74
CA LEU A 552 4.45 -11.58 37.52
C LEU A 552 5.87 -11.25 37.08
N ARG A 553 6.69 -12.27 36.86
CA ARG A 553 8.07 -12.10 36.39
C ARG A 553 8.27 -12.75 35.03
N GLY A 554 8.78 -11.95 34.10
CA GLY A 554 9.13 -12.33 32.74
C GLY A 554 10.44 -13.12 32.68
N ILE A 555 10.69 -13.71 31.51
CA ILE A 555 11.85 -14.55 31.25
C ILE A 555 13.00 -13.67 30.76
N ASP A 556 14.18 -13.85 31.37
CA ASP A 556 15.37 -13.10 31.00
C ASP A 556 15.73 -13.41 29.53
N PRO A 557 15.98 -12.38 28.71
CA PRO A 557 16.42 -12.58 27.34
C PRO A 557 17.72 -13.38 27.31
N ASP A 558 17.89 -14.26 26.31
CA ASP A 558 19.16 -14.96 26.11
C ASP A 558 20.28 -13.90 25.96
N PRO A 559 21.35 -13.92 26.79
CA PRO A 559 22.42 -12.92 26.74
C PRO A 559 23.15 -12.88 25.38
N ASN A 560 22.96 -13.90 24.52
CA ASN A 560 23.49 -13.92 23.16
C ASN A 560 22.55 -13.31 22.10
N SER A 561 21.34 -12.92 22.47
CA SER A 561 20.40 -12.23 21.58
C SER A 561 20.73 -10.74 21.49
N TYR A 562 21.65 -10.40 20.59
CA TYR A 562 22.03 -9.01 20.31
C TYR A 562 20.87 -8.25 19.65
N THR A 563 19.94 -7.73 20.45
CA THR A 563 19.00 -6.70 19.98
C THR A 563 19.59 -5.32 20.30
N THR A 564 19.65 -4.45 19.30
CA THR A 564 20.16 -3.07 19.41
C THR A 564 19.19 -2.13 20.14
N ASN A 565 18.05 -2.64 20.60
CA ASN A 565 17.01 -1.87 21.28
C ASN A 565 17.20 -1.91 22.80
N ARG A 566 17.13 -0.74 23.44
CA ARG A 566 17.18 -0.58 24.91
C ARG A 566 15.98 -1.23 25.62
N ARG A 567 14.89 -1.50 24.88
CA ARG A 567 13.65 -2.05 25.42
C ARG A 567 13.33 -3.42 24.83
N ILE A 568 12.86 -4.32 25.69
CA ILE A 568 12.27 -5.60 25.32
C ILE A 568 10.77 -5.46 25.32
N GLU A 569 10.13 -5.93 24.25
CA GLU A 569 8.69 -6.05 24.14
C GLU A 569 8.29 -7.50 24.45
N GLN A 570 7.36 -7.70 25.38
CA GLN A 570 6.79 -8.99 25.72
C GLN A 570 5.26 -8.88 25.79
N ILE A 571 4.57 -9.94 25.37
CA ILE A 571 3.12 -10.06 25.49
C ILE A 571 2.83 -11.12 26.54
N TRP A 572 2.19 -10.73 27.64
CA TRP A 572 1.83 -11.66 28.72
C TRP A 572 0.33 -11.94 28.68
N ARG A 573 -0.07 -13.20 28.77
CA ARG A 573 -1.46 -13.65 28.90
C ARG A 573 -1.68 -14.19 30.30
N VAL A 574 -2.78 -13.81 30.94
CA VAL A 574 -3.14 -14.23 32.30
C VAL A 574 -4.64 -14.49 32.37
N GLU A 575 -5.07 -15.57 33.02
CA GLU A 575 -6.48 -15.90 33.17
C GLU A 575 -6.92 -15.89 34.64
N ALA A 576 -8.10 -15.34 34.88
CA ALA A 576 -8.70 -15.27 36.20
C ALA A 576 -10.20 -15.49 36.11
N GLN A 577 -10.82 -15.97 37.18
CA GLN A 577 -12.23 -16.35 37.22
C GLN A 577 -12.94 -15.71 38.41
N MET A 578 -14.24 -15.48 38.27
CA MET A 578 -15.14 -15.05 39.32
C MET A 578 -16.42 -15.89 39.28
N ASP A 579 -16.88 -16.36 40.44
CA ASP A 579 -18.13 -17.12 40.55
C ASP A 579 -19.34 -16.18 40.37
N TRP A 580 -20.32 -16.59 39.55
CA TRP A 580 -21.54 -15.82 39.29
C TRP A 580 -22.64 -16.73 38.74
N ASP A 581 -23.87 -16.55 39.18
CA ASP A 581 -25.02 -17.35 38.73
C ASP A 581 -26.09 -16.44 38.11
N ALA A 582 -26.37 -16.66 36.82
CA ALA A 582 -27.33 -15.91 36.02
C ALA A 582 -28.78 -16.12 36.46
N ASP A 583 -29.10 -17.27 37.06
CA ASP A 583 -30.46 -17.60 37.50
C ASP A 583 -30.85 -16.85 38.79
N GLU A 584 -29.87 -16.60 39.66
CA GLU A 584 -30.09 -15.92 40.94
C GLU A 584 -29.95 -14.40 40.84
N ASN A 585 -29.13 -13.89 39.91
CA ASN A 585 -28.78 -12.47 39.88
C ASN A 585 -28.72 -11.89 38.47
N THR A 586 -29.70 -11.04 38.15
CA THR A 586 -29.78 -10.36 36.84
C THR A 586 -28.87 -9.14 36.73
N SER A 587 -28.25 -8.68 37.82
CA SER A 587 -27.36 -7.51 37.82
C SER A 587 -25.92 -7.92 38.11
N LEU A 588 -24.99 -7.48 37.27
CA LEU A 588 -23.58 -7.83 37.34
C LEU A 588 -22.70 -6.57 37.41
N SER A 589 -21.76 -6.54 38.35
CA SER A 589 -20.74 -5.48 38.43
C SER A 589 -19.37 -6.04 38.84
N PHE A 590 -18.32 -5.65 38.13
CA PHE A 590 -16.94 -6.02 38.45
C PHE A 590 -15.96 -4.90 38.14
N ALA A 591 -14.85 -4.86 38.90
CA ALA A 591 -13.73 -3.95 38.67
C ALA A 591 -12.59 -4.70 37.96
N LEU A 592 -11.86 -4.01 37.09
CA LEU A 592 -10.70 -4.62 36.41
C LEU A 592 -9.50 -4.73 37.38
N PRO A 593 -8.62 -5.73 37.21
CA PRO A 593 -7.37 -5.79 37.97
C PRO A 593 -6.50 -4.54 37.80
N GLN A 594 -5.95 -4.01 38.90
CA GLN A 594 -5.10 -2.83 38.88
C GLN A 594 -3.63 -3.18 38.69
N ILE A 595 -2.96 -2.54 37.73
CA ILE A 595 -1.52 -2.71 37.49
C ILE A 595 -0.75 -1.70 38.35
N LEU A 596 0.20 -2.16 39.16
CA LEU A 596 0.97 -1.37 40.10
C LEU A 596 2.37 -1.08 39.52
N LEU A 597 2.55 0.12 38.97
CA LEU A 597 3.80 0.58 38.34
C LEU A 597 4.58 1.50 39.30
N GLY A 598 5.53 0.96 40.07
CA GLY A 598 6.58 1.72 40.78
C GLY A 598 6.17 2.99 41.55
N ARG A 599 6.08 4.15 40.86
CA ARG A 599 5.72 5.46 41.44
C ARG A 599 4.29 5.95 41.12
N GLY A 600 3.55 5.29 40.23
CA GLY A 600 2.19 5.66 39.85
C GLY A 600 1.20 4.56 40.20
N THR A 601 0.32 4.81 41.18
CA THR A 601 -0.87 3.98 41.39
C THR A 601 -1.91 4.38 40.33
N GLY A 602 -2.01 3.60 39.25
CA GLY A 602 -3.00 3.86 38.22
C GLY A 602 -3.08 2.76 37.18
N VAL A 603 -4.26 2.55 36.63
CA VAL A 603 -4.47 1.62 35.53
C VAL A 603 -3.98 2.31 34.25
N PRO A 604 -3.07 1.70 33.46
CA PRO A 604 -2.69 2.23 32.16
C PRO A 604 -3.88 2.20 31.19
N ALA A 605 -3.86 3.04 30.15
CA ALA A 605 -4.94 3.05 29.17
C ALA A 605 -5.05 1.71 28.43
N GLY A 606 -6.27 1.21 28.23
CA GLY A 606 -6.51 -0.11 27.67
C GLY A 606 -7.93 -0.32 27.14
N ALA A 607 -8.25 -1.57 26.84
CA ALA A 607 -9.55 -1.99 26.34
C ALA A 607 -10.15 -3.12 27.18
N LEU A 608 -11.47 -3.14 27.30
CA LEU A 608 -12.29 -4.18 27.91
C LEU A 608 -13.25 -4.70 26.84
N ILE A 609 -13.24 -6.00 26.61
CA ILE A 609 -14.11 -6.72 25.70
C ILE A 609 -14.99 -7.62 26.54
N ILE A 610 -16.31 -7.57 26.33
CA ILE A 610 -17.26 -8.43 27.03
C ILE A 610 -17.98 -9.28 25.98
N SER A 611 -17.86 -10.60 26.13
CA SER A 611 -18.66 -11.58 25.38
C SER A 611 -19.49 -12.41 26.34
N ALA A 612 -20.56 -13.03 25.84
CA ALA A 612 -21.43 -13.91 26.61
C ALA A 612 -21.89 -15.08 25.75
N GLU A 613 -22.46 -16.10 26.38
CA GLU A 613 -23.14 -17.18 25.68
C GLU A 613 -24.34 -16.68 24.86
N ASP A 614 -24.74 -17.45 23.84
CA ASP A 614 -25.78 -17.05 22.89
C ASP A 614 -27.18 -16.94 23.50
N ASN A 615 -27.44 -17.64 24.61
CA ASN A 615 -28.66 -17.55 25.42
C ASN A 615 -28.63 -16.37 26.40
N MET A 616 -27.54 -15.59 26.49
CA MET A 616 -27.42 -14.48 27.41
C MET A 616 -27.54 -13.13 26.68
N LEU A 617 -28.42 -12.26 27.17
CA LEU A 617 -28.51 -10.87 26.75
C LEU A 617 -27.84 -9.99 27.80
N VAL A 618 -26.71 -9.40 27.42
CA VAL A 618 -25.96 -8.47 28.26
C VAL A 618 -26.29 -7.04 27.85
N SER A 619 -26.67 -6.21 28.80
CA SER A 619 -26.93 -4.80 28.60
C SER A 619 -26.05 -3.97 29.53
N TRP A 620 -25.39 -2.96 28.96
CA TRP A 620 -24.48 -2.09 29.71
C TRP A 620 -25.25 -1.00 30.46
N ASP A 621 -25.03 -0.89 31.76
CA ASP A 621 -25.53 0.22 32.57
C ASP A 621 -24.46 1.31 32.68
N GLN A 622 -24.62 2.35 31.86
CA GLN A 622 -23.73 3.49 31.84
C GLN A 622 -23.72 4.29 33.16
N THR A 623 -24.80 4.25 33.95
CA THR A 623 -24.94 5.05 35.17
C THR A 623 -24.06 4.51 36.29
N ASN A 624 -24.02 3.18 36.41
CA ASN A 624 -23.26 2.49 37.45
C ASN A 624 -21.84 2.11 37.02
N SER A 625 -21.55 2.15 35.71
CA SER A 625 -20.20 1.96 35.18
C SER A 625 -19.33 3.20 35.38
N GLN A 626 -18.03 3.00 35.68
CA GLN A 626 -17.08 4.09 35.94
C GLN A 626 -15.82 3.91 35.10
N GLY A 627 -15.38 4.99 34.45
CA GLY A 627 -14.11 5.04 33.72
C GLY A 627 -14.08 4.33 32.36
N LEU A 628 -15.22 3.83 31.88
CA LEU A 628 -15.36 3.11 30.61
C LEU A 628 -16.06 3.95 29.54
N PHE A 629 -15.59 3.85 28.31
CA PHE A 629 -16.16 4.50 27.12
C PHE A 629 -16.50 3.43 26.08
N ALA A 630 -17.76 3.34 25.67
CA ALA A 630 -18.16 2.37 24.64
C ALA A 630 -17.44 2.62 23.31
N ASP A 631 -17.02 1.54 22.66
CA ASP A 631 -16.33 1.53 21.37
C ASP A 631 -16.94 0.46 20.44
N ALA A 632 -16.66 0.56 19.13
CA ALA A 632 -17.14 -0.40 18.16
C ALA A 632 -16.22 -1.63 18.09
N PHE A 633 -16.82 -2.82 18.01
CA PHE A 633 -16.06 -4.06 17.75
C PHE A 633 -15.44 -4.01 16.34
N SER A 634 -14.13 -4.29 16.25
CA SER A 634 -13.33 -4.19 15.03
C SER A 634 -12.50 -5.46 14.83
N GLU A 635 -11.90 -5.65 13.65
CA GLU A 635 -11.00 -6.80 13.39
C GLU A 635 -9.82 -6.86 14.38
N GLU A 636 -9.36 -5.71 14.89
CA GLU A 636 -8.30 -5.63 15.90
C GLU A 636 -8.68 -6.31 17.21
N TYR A 637 -9.96 -6.26 17.60
CA TYR A 637 -10.48 -6.94 18.79
C TYR A 637 -10.87 -8.40 18.51
N GLY A 638 -11.16 -8.73 17.24
CA GLY A 638 -11.51 -10.07 16.79
C GLY A 638 -10.46 -11.13 17.13
N ARG A 639 -9.18 -10.78 17.16
CA ARG A 639 -8.09 -11.71 17.53
C ARG A 639 -8.13 -12.15 18.99
N TYR A 640 -8.71 -11.36 19.89
CA TYR A 640 -8.77 -11.65 21.34
C TYR A 640 -10.04 -12.40 21.75
N VAL A 641 -10.96 -12.67 20.83
CA VAL A 641 -12.25 -13.31 21.12
C VAL A 641 -12.41 -14.55 20.25
N ARG A 642 -12.76 -15.68 20.87
CA ARG A 642 -13.25 -16.85 20.12
C ARG A 642 -14.68 -16.56 19.64
N LEU A 643 -14.83 -16.13 18.39
CA LEU A 643 -16.14 -15.87 17.77
C LEU A 643 -16.86 -17.19 17.48
N SER A 644 -17.40 -17.81 18.52
CA SER A 644 -18.21 -19.04 18.40
C SER A 644 -19.71 -18.76 18.44
N GLY A 645 -20.12 -17.53 18.79
CA GLY A 645 -21.52 -17.15 18.94
C GLY A 645 -22.05 -16.17 17.89
N THR A 646 -23.38 -16.05 17.84
CA THR A 646 -24.12 -15.14 16.95
C THR A 646 -24.10 -13.69 17.41
N ARG A 647 -23.80 -13.44 18.69
CA ARG A 647 -23.84 -12.09 19.31
C ARG A 647 -22.50 -11.39 19.21
N GLN A 648 -22.53 -10.11 18.86
CA GLN A 648 -21.32 -9.28 18.82
C GLN A 648 -20.86 -8.92 20.25
N PRO A 649 -19.56 -9.08 20.56
CA PRO A 649 -18.99 -8.63 21.82
C PRO A 649 -19.12 -7.11 21.99
N GLN A 650 -19.29 -6.66 23.24
CA GLN A 650 -19.26 -5.23 23.58
C GLN A 650 -17.83 -4.82 23.89
N VAL A 651 -17.40 -3.67 23.36
CA VAL A 651 -16.05 -3.15 23.57
C VAL A 651 -16.11 -1.82 24.30
N PHE A 652 -15.22 -1.65 25.26
CA PHE A 652 -15.04 -0.44 26.03
C PHE A 652 -13.56 -0.05 26.06
N ARG A 653 -13.26 1.24 25.94
CA ARG A 653 -11.93 1.79 26.20
C ARG A 653 -11.91 2.51 27.52
N PHE A 654 -10.76 2.53 28.17
CA PHE A 654 -10.53 3.34 29.36
C PHE A 654 -9.18 4.06 29.26
N PRO A 655 -9.11 5.37 29.59
CA PRO A 655 -7.86 6.11 29.63
C PRO A 655 -7.08 5.76 30.90
N SER A 656 -5.83 6.20 30.98
CA SER A 656 -5.04 6.01 32.19
C SER A 656 -5.62 6.81 33.35
N GLN A 657 -5.93 6.14 34.47
CA GLN A 657 -6.59 6.74 35.64
C GLN A 657 -6.06 6.16 36.94
N SER A 658 -6.19 6.90 38.05
CA SER A 658 -5.73 6.47 39.37
C SER A 658 -6.65 5.45 40.06
N LYS A 659 -7.88 5.26 39.56
CA LYS A 659 -8.85 4.27 40.06
C LYS A 659 -9.13 3.22 38.99
N SER A 660 -9.39 1.98 39.41
CA SER A 660 -9.74 0.91 38.48
C SER A 660 -11.10 1.15 37.83
N PRO A 661 -11.24 0.97 36.50
CA PRO A 661 -12.54 1.03 35.83
C PRO A 661 -13.47 -0.09 36.31
N VAL A 662 -14.74 0.25 36.41
CA VAL A 662 -15.81 -0.64 36.87
C VAL A 662 -16.84 -0.78 35.76
N TRP A 663 -17.13 -2.02 35.37
CA TRP A 663 -18.23 -2.33 34.49
C TRP A 663 -19.45 -2.77 35.32
N ALA A 664 -20.62 -2.26 34.95
CA ALA A 664 -21.91 -2.68 35.51
C ALA A 664 -22.94 -2.85 34.38
N GLY A 665 -23.81 -3.85 34.51
CA GLY A 665 -24.84 -4.13 33.53
C GLY A 665 -25.83 -5.19 33.98
N ASP A 666 -26.90 -5.37 33.19
CA ASP A 666 -27.91 -6.40 33.43
C ASP A 666 -27.73 -7.56 32.44
N VAL A 667 -27.89 -8.77 32.96
CA VAL A 667 -27.81 -10.03 32.20
C VAL A 667 -29.16 -10.74 32.26
N LYS A 668 -29.66 -11.16 31.11
CA LYS A 668 -30.94 -11.88 30.98
C LYS A 668 -30.76 -13.16 30.17
N LEU A 669 -31.16 -14.30 30.76
CA LEU A 669 -31.25 -15.58 30.06
C LEU A 669 -32.46 -15.60 29.12
N LEU A 670 -32.25 -16.13 27.92
CA LEU A 670 -33.24 -16.24 26.87
C LEU A 670 -33.58 -17.71 26.63
N PRO A 671 -34.88 -18.07 26.55
CA PRO A 671 -35.28 -19.44 26.32
C PRO A 671 -34.90 -19.91 24.90
N GLN A 672 -34.69 -21.20 24.73
CA GLN A 672 -34.53 -21.82 23.41
C GLN A 672 -35.71 -21.49 22.49
N VAL A 673 -35.42 -21.08 21.24
CA VAL A 673 -36.43 -20.83 20.21
C VAL A 673 -36.12 -21.69 18.98
N VAL A 674 -37.06 -22.54 18.59
CA VAL A 674 -36.96 -23.37 17.38
C VAL A 674 -38.09 -23.01 16.42
N ALA A 675 -37.74 -22.51 15.25
CA ALA A 675 -38.67 -22.31 14.14
C ALA A 675 -38.36 -23.31 13.03
N ALA A 676 -39.39 -23.85 12.37
CA ALA A 676 -39.23 -24.81 11.28
C ALA A 676 -40.11 -24.43 10.09
N GLU A 677 -39.54 -24.51 8.89
CA GLU A 677 -40.24 -24.42 7.61
C GLU A 677 -40.15 -25.79 6.92
N GLU A 678 -41.27 -26.33 6.46
CA GLU A 678 -41.33 -27.68 5.91
C GLU A 678 -41.68 -27.68 4.41
N THR A 679 -40.97 -28.49 3.63
CA THR A 679 -41.26 -28.75 2.23
C THR A 679 -41.47 -30.24 2.03
N VAL A 680 -42.61 -30.60 1.43
CA VAL A 680 -42.99 -31.99 1.14
C VAL A 680 -42.98 -32.17 -0.37
N ARG A 681 -42.24 -33.17 -0.85
CA ARG A 681 -42.22 -33.59 -2.25
C ARG A 681 -42.70 -35.03 -2.36
N LEU A 682 -43.74 -35.24 -3.14
CA LEU A 682 -44.28 -36.57 -3.46
C LEU A 682 -43.93 -36.90 -4.91
N GLU A 683 -43.27 -38.03 -5.12
CA GLU A 683 -42.88 -38.53 -6.44
C GLU A 683 -43.46 -39.93 -6.67
N VAL A 684 -44.22 -40.10 -7.76
CA VAL A 684 -44.87 -41.36 -8.11
C VAL A 684 -44.13 -42.01 -9.28
N VAL A 685 -43.45 -43.13 -9.03
CA VAL A 685 -42.66 -43.89 -10.01
C VAL A 685 -42.99 -45.36 -9.89
N ASP A 686 -43.43 -46.00 -10.98
CA ASP A 686 -43.64 -47.45 -11.15
C ASP A 686 -43.91 -48.26 -9.87
N GLY A 687 -45.13 -48.13 -9.32
CA GLY A 687 -45.57 -48.92 -8.17
C GLY A 687 -44.99 -48.48 -6.83
N VAL A 688 -44.33 -47.32 -6.74
CA VAL A 688 -43.84 -46.72 -5.49
C VAL A 688 -44.19 -45.23 -5.44
N VAL A 689 -44.60 -44.75 -4.26
CA VAL A 689 -44.70 -43.33 -3.91
C VAL A 689 -43.52 -43.00 -3.00
N SER A 690 -42.59 -42.20 -3.50
CA SER A 690 -41.48 -41.64 -2.73
C SER A 690 -41.91 -40.31 -2.11
N THR A 691 -41.78 -40.18 -0.80
CA THR A 691 -42.06 -38.96 -0.04
C THR A 691 -40.76 -38.42 0.50
N THR A 692 -40.41 -37.20 0.09
CA THR A 692 -39.26 -36.46 0.62
C THR A 692 -39.78 -35.27 1.42
N GLN A 693 -39.50 -35.24 2.73
CA GLN A 693 -39.81 -34.11 3.60
C GLN A 693 -38.51 -33.42 3.99
N GLN A 694 -38.51 -32.09 3.90
CA GLN A 694 -37.37 -31.25 4.24
C GLN A 694 -37.81 -30.20 5.24
N TRP A 695 -37.17 -30.16 6.42
CA TRP A 695 -37.35 -29.12 7.43
C TRP A 695 -36.12 -28.21 7.45
N ASN A 696 -36.34 -26.93 7.20
CA ASN A 696 -35.36 -25.88 7.44
C ASN A 696 -35.55 -25.34 8.86
N LEU A 697 -34.70 -25.79 9.78
CA LEU A 697 -34.73 -25.40 11.18
C LEU A 697 -33.98 -24.08 11.38
N ARG A 698 -34.51 -23.25 12.27
CA ARG A 698 -33.83 -22.08 12.84
C ARG A 698 -33.88 -22.21 14.36
N VAL A 699 -32.76 -22.58 14.96
CA VAL A 699 -32.55 -22.71 16.40
C VAL A 699 -31.84 -21.47 16.90
N ALA A 700 -32.39 -20.80 17.91
CA ALA A 700 -31.82 -19.61 18.51
C ALA A 700 -31.72 -19.74 20.03
N ASN A 701 -30.79 -18.97 20.61
CA ASN A 701 -30.44 -18.88 22.04
C ASN A 701 -29.72 -20.12 22.58
N GLU A 702 -30.31 -21.32 22.49
CA GLU A 702 -29.69 -22.56 23.02
C GLU A 702 -29.62 -23.65 21.95
N PRO A 703 -28.52 -24.43 21.88
CA PRO A 703 -28.34 -25.44 20.84
C PRO A 703 -29.29 -26.63 21.02
N LEU A 704 -29.75 -27.20 19.91
CA LEU A 704 -30.56 -28.40 19.87
C LEU A 704 -29.66 -29.62 19.67
N ASN A 705 -29.58 -30.51 20.68
CA ASN A 705 -28.67 -31.66 20.68
C ASN A 705 -29.28 -32.93 20.07
N GLU A 706 -30.60 -33.05 20.10
CA GLU A 706 -31.32 -34.25 19.69
C GLU A 706 -32.62 -33.87 18.95
N ILE A 707 -32.93 -34.61 17.88
CA ILE A 707 -34.13 -34.43 17.08
C ILE A 707 -34.98 -35.69 17.20
N HIS A 708 -36.26 -35.54 17.59
CA HIS A 708 -37.21 -36.64 17.59
C HIS A 708 -38.11 -36.57 16.34
N LEU A 709 -38.23 -37.67 15.62
CA LEU A 709 -39.01 -37.76 14.38
C LEU A 709 -40.04 -38.90 14.49
N ALA A 710 -41.33 -38.59 14.36
CA ALA A 710 -42.38 -39.61 14.27
C ALA A 710 -42.62 -39.98 12.80
N VAL A 711 -42.36 -41.23 12.41
CA VAL A 711 -42.45 -41.73 11.03
C VAL A 711 -43.56 -42.79 10.91
N PRO A 712 -44.37 -42.80 9.84
CA PRO A 712 -45.43 -43.81 9.68
C PRO A 712 -44.87 -45.24 9.67
N ALA A 713 -45.54 -46.19 10.31
CA ALA A 713 -45.05 -47.56 10.49
C ALA A 713 -45.03 -48.42 9.21
N ASP A 714 -45.67 -47.96 8.13
CA ASP A 714 -45.84 -48.70 6.87
C ASP A 714 -44.89 -48.26 5.74
N VAL A 715 -43.90 -47.42 6.05
CA VAL A 715 -42.88 -46.97 5.09
C VAL A 715 -41.69 -47.92 5.03
N THR A 716 -41.06 -47.97 3.86
CA THR A 716 -39.82 -48.71 3.59
C THR A 716 -38.70 -47.76 3.18
N GLY A 717 -37.44 -48.10 3.46
CA GLY A 717 -36.29 -47.33 2.99
C GLY A 717 -36.10 -45.95 3.65
N LEU A 718 -36.40 -45.80 4.95
CA LEU A 718 -36.17 -44.56 5.69
C LEU A 718 -34.69 -44.13 5.61
N GLN A 719 -34.44 -42.93 5.06
CA GLN A 719 -33.15 -42.27 5.07
C GLN A 719 -33.31 -40.88 5.65
N VAL A 720 -32.44 -40.53 6.62
CA VAL A 720 -32.45 -39.22 7.26
C VAL A 720 -31.11 -38.54 7.03
N TYR A 721 -31.17 -37.30 6.55
CA TYR A 721 -30.03 -36.44 6.31
C TYR A 721 -30.13 -35.20 7.18
N ILE A 722 -29.03 -34.81 7.82
CA ILE A 722 -28.87 -33.52 8.49
C ILE A 722 -27.74 -32.79 7.76
N ASP A 723 -28.02 -31.61 7.20
CA ASP A 723 -27.10 -30.84 6.36
C ASP A 723 -26.41 -31.71 5.30
N GLN A 724 -27.22 -32.50 4.57
CA GLN A 724 -26.81 -33.45 3.53
C GLN A 724 -25.97 -34.65 4.01
N THR A 725 -25.76 -34.80 5.32
CA THR A 725 -25.05 -35.94 5.91
C THR A 725 -26.02 -37.01 6.37
N LEU A 726 -25.87 -38.22 5.82
CA LEU A 726 -26.68 -39.38 6.22
C LEU A 726 -26.43 -39.71 7.69
N THR A 727 -27.48 -39.66 8.50
CA THR A 727 -27.42 -39.85 9.95
C THR A 727 -28.21 -41.10 10.35
N SER A 728 -27.68 -41.88 11.29
CA SER A 728 -28.39 -43.06 11.82
C SER A 728 -29.55 -42.61 12.71
N ALA A 729 -30.74 -43.17 12.46
CA ALA A 729 -31.92 -42.96 13.28
C ALA A 729 -32.16 -44.21 14.14
N GLU A 730 -32.26 -44.06 15.46
CA GLU A 730 -32.54 -45.16 16.37
C GLU A 730 -34.03 -45.11 16.81
N PRO A 731 -34.79 -46.20 16.69
CA PRO A 731 -36.18 -46.21 17.12
C PRO A 731 -36.27 -46.15 18.64
N ILE A 732 -36.90 -45.11 19.16
CA ILE A 732 -37.34 -45.04 20.55
C ILE A 732 -38.77 -45.61 20.56
N GLY A 733 -39.07 -46.56 21.45
CA GLY A 733 -40.42 -47.14 21.56
C GLY A 733 -41.55 -46.09 21.70
N PRO A 734 -42.83 -46.49 21.63
CA PRO A 734 -43.96 -45.55 21.68
C PRO A 734 -43.89 -44.67 22.93
N LEU A 735 -44.08 -43.35 22.75
CA LEU A 735 -44.11 -42.34 23.82
C LEU A 735 -45.08 -42.77 24.92
N VAL A 736 -44.56 -43.30 26.03
CA VAL A 736 -45.30 -43.39 27.28
C VAL A 736 -45.38 -41.98 27.83
N ALA A 737 -46.58 -41.42 27.91
CA ALA A 737 -46.82 -40.16 28.59
C ALA A 737 -46.29 -40.26 30.03
N VAL A 738 -45.17 -39.61 30.31
CA VAL A 738 -44.65 -39.48 31.66
C VAL A 738 -45.64 -38.60 32.42
N SER A 739 -46.33 -39.21 33.40
CA SER A 739 -47.21 -38.47 34.31
C SER A 739 -46.38 -37.44 35.10
N PRO A 740 -46.85 -36.19 35.25
CA PRO A 740 -46.13 -35.17 35.99
C PRO A 740 -46.31 -35.43 37.49
N GLN A 741 -45.40 -36.18 38.08
CA GLN A 741 -45.31 -36.30 39.53
C GLN A 741 -43.84 -36.40 39.95
N GLU A 742 -43.15 -35.26 39.90
CA GLU A 742 -42.07 -34.80 40.79
C GLU A 742 -41.25 -33.68 40.13
N ALA A 743 -41.70 -32.42 40.28
CA ALA A 743 -40.87 -31.21 40.37
C ALA A 743 -41.79 -29.98 40.42
N GLY A 744 -41.53 -29.06 41.35
CA GLY A 744 -42.47 -28.03 41.79
C GLY A 744 -42.73 -26.90 40.80
N THR A 745 -43.97 -26.41 40.87
CA THR A 745 -44.41 -25.03 40.57
C THR A 745 -44.03 -24.43 39.21
N ALA A 746 -44.76 -24.82 38.17
CA ALA A 746 -45.06 -24.01 37.00
C ALA A 746 -46.57 -24.16 36.66
N PRO A 747 -47.25 -23.13 36.11
CA PRO A 747 -48.71 -23.12 36.00
C PRO A 747 -49.21 -24.15 34.98
N ALA A 748 -50.35 -24.76 35.29
CA ALA A 748 -51.02 -25.78 34.51
C ALA A 748 -51.16 -25.37 33.03
N VAL A 749 -50.45 -26.07 32.16
CA VAL A 749 -50.71 -26.08 30.72
C VAL A 749 -51.70 -27.21 30.47
N GLU A 750 -52.86 -26.89 29.92
CA GLU A 750 -53.84 -27.88 29.50
C GLU A 750 -53.18 -28.85 28.49
N PRO A 751 -53.34 -30.18 28.65
CA PRO A 751 -52.81 -31.14 27.69
C PRO A 751 -53.50 -30.94 26.34
N GLY A 752 -52.75 -30.49 25.34
CA GLY A 752 -53.22 -30.34 23.97
C GLY A 752 -53.54 -31.69 23.33
N GLU A 753 -54.62 -31.70 22.54
CA GLU A 753 -55.26 -32.82 21.82
C GLU A 753 -54.35 -33.72 20.95
N THR A 754 -53.05 -33.47 20.83
CA THR A 754 -52.16 -34.20 19.91
C THR A 754 -51.55 -35.48 20.47
N ALA A 755 -51.56 -35.68 21.80
CA ALA A 755 -50.96 -36.87 22.43
C ALA A 755 -51.83 -38.15 22.29
N ASP A 756 -53.15 -38.02 22.18
CA ASP A 756 -54.08 -39.15 22.15
C ASP A 756 -54.28 -39.78 20.76
N VAL A 757 -53.71 -39.18 19.69
CA VAL A 757 -53.98 -39.59 18.29
C VAL A 757 -52.91 -40.54 17.72
N LEU A 758 -51.73 -40.68 18.35
CA LEU A 758 -50.56 -41.36 17.75
C LEU A 758 -50.39 -42.84 18.14
N SER A 759 -51.36 -43.48 18.81
CA SER A 759 -51.20 -44.86 19.28
C SER A 759 -51.33 -45.89 18.14
N GLY A 760 -50.20 -46.40 17.66
CA GLY A 760 -50.10 -47.63 16.84
C GLY A 760 -49.76 -47.44 15.36
N GLU A 761 -49.78 -46.21 14.83
CA GLU A 761 -49.54 -45.95 13.40
C GLU A 761 -48.18 -45.32 13.08
N TYR A 762 -47.44 -44.84 14.09
CA TYR A 762 -46.15 -44.16 13.94
C TYR A 762 -45.07 -44.78 14.84
N THR A 763 -43.82 -44.79 14.37
CA THR A 763 -42.62 -45.13 15.13
C THR A 763 -41.81 -43.85 15.36
N VAL A 764 -41.36 -43.59 16.59
CA VAL A 764 -40.55 -42.41 16.91
C VAL A 764 -39.08 -42.79 16.82
N TYR A 765 -38.29 -41.95 16.17
CA TYR A 765 -36.85 -42.09 16.03
C TYR A 765 -36.16 -40.95 16.75
N ALA A 766 -35.13 -41.25 17.55
CA ALA A 766 -34.14 -40.26 17.97
C ALA A 766 -33.02 -40.17 16.95
N ILE A 767 -32.64 -38.94 16.67
CA ILE A 767 -31.57 -38.62 15.75
C ILE A 767 -30.60 -37.73 16.53
N PRO A 768 -29.48 -38.29 17.03
CA PRO A 768 -28.46 -37.50 17.69
C PRO A 768 -27.81 -36.58 16.65
N ALA A 769 -27.77 -35.27 16.93
CA ALA A 769 -27.04 -34.35 16.07
C ALA A 769 -25.53 -34.58 16.28
N ALA A 770 -24.77 -34.75 15.18
CA ALA A 770 -23.32 -34.95 15.26
C ALA A 770 -22.58 -33.74 15.90
N ALA A 771 -23.21 -32.56 15.83
CA ALA A 771 -22.83 -31.35 16.56
C ALA A 771 -24.12 -30.66 17.06
N PRO A 772 -24.06 -29.94 18.21
CA PRO A 772 -25.20 -29.17 18.71
C PRO A 772 -25.70 -28.16 17.66
N ILE A 773 -26.99 -28.19 17.32
CA ILE A 773 -27.55 -27.34 16.26
C ILE A 773 -27.93 -25.97 16.84
N LEU A 774 -27.17 -24.93 16.50
CA LEU A 774 -27.48 -23.53 16.78
C LEU A 774 -27.39 -22.73 15.48
N GLY A 775 -28.41 -21.94 15.15
CA GLY A 775 -28.55 -21.28 13.85
C GLY A 775 -29.45 -22.06 12.90
N THR A 776 -29.03 -22.26 11.65
CA THR A 776 -29.84 -22.94 10.63
C THR A 776 -29.37 -24.36 10.38
N ALA A 777 -30.30 -25.31 10.31
CA ALA A 777 -30.00 -26.69 9.90
C ALA A 777 -31.08 -27.23 8.95
N GLU A 778 -30.67 -28.04 7.99
CA GLU A 778 -31.55 -28.71 7.03
C GLU A 778 -31.72 -30.18 7.42
N VAL A 779 -32.94 -30.59 7.75
CA VAL A 779 -33.28 -31.99 8.04
C VAL A 779 -34.10 -32.54 6.88
N GLN A 780 -33.59 -33.55 6.17
CA GLN A 780 -34.29 -34.19 5.07
C GLN A 780 -34.59 -35.65 5.40
N VAL A 781 -35.83 -36.06 5.22
CA VAL A 781 -36.30 -37.43 5.41
C VAL A 781 -36.86 -37.94 4.10
N VAL A 782 -36.31 -39.05 3.63
CA VAL A 782 -36.78 -39.77 2.43
C VAL A 782 -37.41 -41.07 2.89
N MET A 783 -38.64 -41.32 2.44
CA MET A 783 -39.41 -42.52 2.75
C MET A 783 -40.13 -43.02 1.51
N ALA A 784 -40.29 -44.33 1.34
CA ALA A 784 -40.94 -44.92 0.18
C ALA A 784 -42.06 -45.89 0.57
N ARG A 785 -43.18 -45.82 -0.16
CA ARG A 785 -44.33 -46.71 0.03
C ARG A 785 -44.68 -47.39 -1.29
N SER A 786 -44.81 -48.71 -1.31
CA SER A 786 -45.25 -49.43 -2.50
C SER A 786 -46.76 -49.33 -2.71
N TRP A 787 -47.20 -49.26 -3.97
CA TRP A 787 -48.61 -49.33 -4.38
C TRP A 787 -48.75 -50.31 -5.57
N SER A 788 -49.83 -51.08 -5.59
CA SER A 788 -50.04 -52.11 -6.62
C SER A 788 -50.86 -51.56 -7.80
N ALA A 789 -50.24 -51.39 -8.97
CA ALA A 789 -50.92 -51.09 -10.22
C ALA A 789 -51.69 -52.32 -10.76
N PRO A 790 -52.85 -52.17 -11.43
CA PRO A 790 -53.56 -53.30 -12.03
C PRO A 790 -52.73 -53.94 -13.17
N PRO A 791 -52.78 -55.28 -13.35
CA PRO A 791 -51.93 -55.98 -14.32
C PRO A 791 -52.30 -55.63 -15.77
N GLN A 792 -51.35 -55.10 -16.54
CA GLN A 792 -51.49 -54.91 -17.98
C GLN A 792 -51.52 -56.26 -18.72
N SER A 793 -52.62 -56.58 -19.40
CA SER A 793 -52.76 -57.82 -20.17
C SER A 793 -51.99 -57.76 -21.48
N SER A 794 -50.84 -58.43 -21.56
CA SER A 794 -50.14 -58.68 -22.84
C SER A 794 -50.72 -59.92 -23.53
N GLY A 795 -51.69 -59.74 -24.43
CA GLY A 795 -52.31 -60.81 -25.22
C GLY A 795 -52.39 -60.46 -26.71
N ARG A 796 -51.51 -61.06 -27.51
CA ARG A 796 -51.42 -60.89 -28.97
C ARG A 796 -52.42 -61.82 -29.68
N SER A 797 -53.52 -61.29 -30.22
CA SER A 797 -54.28 -61.89 -31.34
C SER A 797 -55.29 -60.88 -31.91
N ALA A 798 -55.32 -60.72 -33.23
CA ALA A 798 -56.25 -59.84 -33.98
C ALA A 798 -57.64 -60.51 -34.21
N PRO A 799 -58.66 -59.84 -34.80
CA PRO A 799 -59.81 -59.24 -34.09
C PRO A 799 -61.17 -59.87 -34.47
N PRO A 800 -62.30 -59.39 -33.88
CA PRO A 800 -63.23 -58.58 -34.69
C PRO A 800 -63.76 -57.33 -33.91
N PRO A 801 -64.47 -56.39 -34.57
CA PRO A 801 -64.70 -55.06 -34.02
C PRO A 801 -65.89 -55.06 -33.06
N SER A 802 -65.66 -54.66 -31.83
CA SER A 802 -66.70 -54.18 -30.93
C SER A 802 -66.08 -53.13 -30.03
N THR A 803 -66.52 -51.89 -30.25
CA THR A 803 -66.28 -50.73 -29.40
C THR A 803 -66.61 -51.09 -27.94
N THR A 804 -65.57 -51.32 -27.15
CA THR A 804 -65.60 -51.14 -25.70
C THR A 804 -64.25 -50.54 -25.34
N VAL A 805 -64.24 -49.23 -25.15
CA VAL A 805 -63.17 -48.54 -24.45
C VAL A 805 -63.23 -49.11 -23.02
N SER A 806 -62.24 -49.91 -22.63
CA SER A 806 -62.02 -50.19 -21.21
C SER A 806 -61.70 -48.85 -20.55
N GLU A 807 -62.62 -48.33 -19.75
CA GLU A 807 -62.31 -47.27 -18.79
C GLU A 807 -61.29 -47.84 -17.79
N GLU A 808 -60.03 -47.45 -17.91
CA GLU A 808 -59.03 -47.67 -16.86
C GLU A 808 -59.45 -46.85 -15.64
N ARG A 809 -59.77 -47.53 -14.52
CA ARG A 809 -60.19 -46.88 -13.28
C ARG A 809 -59.02 -46.11 -12.65
N PRO A 810 -59.23 -44.88 -12.13
CA PRO A 810 -58.25 -44.18 -11.33
C PRO A 810 -57.91 -44.98 -10.06
N VAL A 811 -56.64 -44.95 -9.64
CA VAL A 811 -56.17 -45.62 -8.42
C VAL A 811 -55.95 -44.58 -7.32
N GLU A 812 -56.56 -44.78 -6.15
CA GLU A 812 -56.36 -43.92 -4.98
C GLU A 812 -55.26 -44.49 -4.06
N VAL A 813 -54.31 -43.65 -3.64
CA VAL A 813 -53.19 -43.97 -2.73
C VAL A 813 -53.11 -42.90 -1.64
N GLU A 814 -53.00 -43.29 -0.37
CA GLU A 814 -52.80 -42.34 0.73
C GLU A 814 -51.31 -42.19 1.07
N ALA A 815 -50.78 -40.97 1.12
CA ALA A 815 -49.42 -40.67 1.56
C ALA A 815 -49.45 -40.06 2.97
N ARG A 816 -48.97 -40.81 3.97
CA ARG A 816 -48.83 -40.34 5.36
C ARG A 816 -47.48 -39.65 5.56
N LEU A 817 -47.45 -38.55 6.29
CA LEU A 817 -46.27 -37.70 6.48
C LEU A 817 -45.58 -37.96 7.82
N ALA A 818 -44.26 -37.82 7.92
CA ALA A 818 -43.56 -37.77 9.21
C ALA A 818 -43.70 -36.41 9.89
N PHE A 819 -43.51 -36.41 11.21
CA PHE A 819 -43.58 -35.23 12.07
C PHE A 819 -42.29 -35.01 12.83
N LEU A 820 -41.86 -33.76 12.87
CA LEU A 820 -40.77 -33.31 13.71
C LEU A 820 -41.30 -32.99 15.12
N HIS A 821 -40.86 -33.75 16.12
CA HIS A 821 -41.23 -33.55 17.52
C HIS A 821 -40.10 -32.83 18.25
N VAL A 822 -40.17 -31.50 18.30
CA VAL A 822 -39.26 -30.66 19.09
C VAL A 822 -40.09 -29.78 20.03
N PRO A 823 -39.71 -29.64 21.31
CA PRO A 823 -40.42 -28.76 22.23
C PRO A 823 -40.56 -27.35 21.66
N HIS A 824 -41.78 -26.79 21.71
CA HIS A 824 -42.11 -25.41 21.32
C HIS A 824 -41.94 -25.03 19.84
N ILE A 825 -41.95 -26.00 18.91
CA ILE A 825 -42.03 -25.69 17.47
C ILE A 825 -43.34 -24.99 17.12
N ARG A 826 -43.23 -23.87 16.38
CA ARG A 826 -44.33 -23.28 15.62
C ARG A 826 -44.03 -23.51 14.13
N PRO A 827 -44.69 -24.46 13.43
CA PRO A 827 -44.50 -24.63 12.00
C PRO A 827 -45.11 -23.41 11.28
N VAL A 828 -44.33 -22.72 10.46
CA VAL A 828 -44.77 -21.44 9.87
C VAL A 828 -45.28 -21.61 8.44
N VAL A 829 -44.73 -22.53 7.64
CA VAL A 829 -45.16 -22.75 6.25
C VAL A 829 -44.87 -24.19 5.80
N ARG A 830 -45.86 -24.87 5.19
CA ARG A 830 -45.69 -26.13 4.45
C ARG A 830 -45.84 -25.88 2.95
N TYR A 831 -44.93 -26.38 2.12
CA TYR A 831 -45.07 -26.39 0.66
C TYR A 831 -45.20 -27.82 0.14
N LEU A 832 -46.14 -28.07 -0.77
CA LEU A 832 -46.30 -29.36 -1.43
C LEU A 832 -45.85 -29.29 -2.90
N THR A 833 -45.00 -30.23 -3.31
CA THR A 833 -44.60 -30.44 -4.71
C THR A 833 -44.95 -31.86 -5.14
N LEU A 834 -45.59 -32.01 -6.29
CA LEU A 834 -45.96 -33.30 -6.89
C LEU A 834 -45.10 -33.56 -8.14
N GLY A 835 -44.70 -34.80 -8.38
CA GLY A 835 -43.91 -35.19 -9.56
C GLY A 835 -44.10 -36.66 -9.95
N GLY A 836 -43.84 -37.00 -11.21
CA GLY A 836 -43.91 -38.38 -11.74
C GLY A 836 -44.37 -38.47 -13.19
N ASP A 837 -44.52 -39.71 -13.68
CA ASP A 837 -44.96 -40.04 -15.05
C ASP A 837 -46.49 -40.19 -15.19
N TYR A 838 -47.23 -40.03 -14.10
CA TYR A 838 -48.68 -40.19 -14.04
C TYR A 838 -49.39 -38.86 -13.81
N PHE A 839 -50.65 -38.75 -14.25
CA PHE A 839 -51.51 -37.66 -13.79
C PHE A 839 -51.89 -37.91 -12.33
N ILE A 840 -51.60 -36.96 -11.45
CA ILE A 840 -51.76 -37.09 -10.00
C ILE A 840 -52.68 -35.98 -9.52
N GLU A 841 -53.85 -36.32 -8.99
CA GLU A 841 -54.63 -35.38 -8.18
C GLU A 841 -54.37 -35.66 -6.70
N ALA A 842 -53.75 -34.72 -5.99
CA ALA A 842 -53.63 -34.78 -4.55
C ALA A 842 -54.82 -34.05 -3.90
N THR A 843 -55.40 -34.63 -2.86
CA THR A 843 -56.44 -33.99 -2.03
C THR A 843 -56.02 -34.11 -0.58
N ASP A 844 -56.27 -33.09 0.22
CA ASP A 844 -56.10 -33.21 1.66
C ASP A 844 -57.06 -34.27 2.25
N ALA A 845 -56.72 -34.83 3.41
CA ALA A 845 -57.58 -35.79 4.09
C ALA A 845 -58.99 -35.24 4.41
N SER A 846 -59.16 -33.92 4.46
CA SER A 846 -60.45 -33.25 4.69
C SER A 846 -61.27 -32.97 3.40
N GLY A 847 -60.69 -33.17 2.22
CA GLY A 847 -61.31 -32.97 0.91
C GLY A 847 -61.59 -31.51 0.53
N ARG A 848 -60.95 -30.54 1.20
CA ARG A 848 -61.13 -29.10 1.01
C ARG A 848 -60.13 -28.49 0.03
N GLU A 849 -58.93 -29.06 -0.09
CA GLU A 849 -57.88 -28.56 -0.98
C GLU A 849 -57.47 -29.65 -1.98
N GLN A 850 -57.51 -29.31 -3.27
CA GLN A 850 -57.19 -30.21 -4.37
C GLN A 850 -56.04 -29.62 -5.19
N TRP A 851 -55.00 -30.42 -5.40
CA TRP A 851 -53.84 -30.13 -6.24
C TRP A 851 -53.82 -31.13 -7.40
N ALA A 852 -53.46 -30.69 -8.59
CA ALA A 852 -53.37 -31.57 -9.76
C ALA A 852 -51.99 -31.39 -10.40
N TYR A 853 -51.36 -32.51 -10.74
CA TYR A 853 -50.09 -32.57 -11.44
C TYR A 853 -50.25 -33.33 -12.75
N VAL A 854 -49.78 -32.71 -13.83
CA VAL A 854 -49.77 -33.26 -15.18
C VAL A 854 -48.30 -33.54 -15.56
N PRO A 855 -47.95 -34.76 -15.98
CA PRO A 855 -46.62 -35.08 -16.49
C PRO A 855 -46.21 -34.11 -17.61
N HIS A 856 -44.97 -33.64 -17.60
CA HIS A 856 -44.41 -32.69 -18.58
C HIS A 856 -45.00 -31.26 -18.58
N ALA A 857 -45.85 -30.90 -17.61
CA ALA A 857 -46.11 -29.49 -17.30
C ALA A 857 -44.96 -28.90 -16.48
N LEU A 858 -44.70 -27.59 -16.57
CA LEU A 858 -43.76 -26.89 -15.67
C LEU A 858 -44.10 -27.25 -14.21
N PRO A 859 -43.11 -27.58 -13.35
CA PRO A 859 -43.37 -27.70 -11.93
C PRO A 859 -43.93 -26.37 -11.42
N ASP A 860 -45.17 -26.40 -10.93
CA ASP A 860 -45.75 -25.26 -10.23
C ASP A 860 -44.88 -24.98 -9.00
N ALA A 861 -44.51 -23.71 -8.78
CA ALA A 861 -43.86 -23.30 -7.54
C ALA A 861 -44.76 -23.72 -6.37
N GLY A 862 -44.22 -24.55 -5.46
CA GLY A 862 -44.99 -25.25 -4.43
C GLY A 862 -46.11 -24.39 -3.82
N ARG A 863 -47.34 -24.90 -3.82
CA ARG A 863 -48.47 -24.21 -3.19
C ARG A 863 -48.37 -24.38 -1.68
N GLY A 864 -48.60 -23.30 -0.95
CA GLY A 864 -48.72 -23.33 0.50
C GLY A 864 -49.90 -24.20 0.92
N VAL A 865 -49.68 -25.04 1.93
CA VAL A 865 -50.65 -26.00 2.46
C VAL A 865 -50.85 -25.72 3.95
N ALA A 866 -52.06 -25.96 4.48
CA ALA A 866 -52.33 -25.83 5.91
C ALA A 866 -51.41 -26.70 6.77
N ALA A 867 -50.97 -26.18 7.93
CA ALA A 867 -49.91 -26.79 8.74
C ALA A 867 -50.34 -28.10 9.45
N ASP A 868 -51.64 -28.40 9.50
CA ASP A 868 -52.30 -29.47 10.24
C ASP A 868 -52.64 -30.71 9.39
N ILE A 869 -52.12 -30.83 8.17
CA ILE A 869 -52.35 -32.01 7.33
C ILE A 869 -51.43 -33.17 7.74
N HIS A 870 -52.04 -34.33 8.03
CA HIS A 870 -51.34 -35.54 8.48
C HIS A 870 -51.22 -36.61 7.39
N SER A 871 -52.10 -36.58 6.37
CA SER A 871 -52.03 -37.43 5.19
C SER A 871 -52.58 -36.72 3.95
N ILE A 872 -52.06 -37.11 2.78
CA ILE A 872 -52.45 -36.59 1.47
C ILE A 872 -52.99 -37.76 0.64
N ARG A 873 -54.22 -37.65 0.12
CA ARG A 873 -54.81 -38.66 -0.78
C ARG A 873 -54.40 -38.35 -2.22
N LEU A 874 -53.87 -39.31 -2.94
CA LEU A 874 -53.41 -39.22 -4.33
C LEU A 874 -54.32 -40.05 -5.24
N THR A 875 -54.88 -39.45 -6.28
CA THR A 875 -55.62 -40.13 -7.34
C THR A 875 -54.74 -40.18 -8.59
N ILE A 876 -54.32 -41.38 -8.99
CA ILE A 876 -53.34 -41.61 -10.06
C ILE A 876 -54.08 -42.09 -11.32
N GLN A 877 -53.88 -41.42 -12.45
CA GLN A 877 -54.43 -41.80 -13.75
C GLN A 877 -53.30 -42.03 -14.80
N PRO A 878 -53.33 -43.14 -15.55
CA PRO A 878 -52.39 -43.39 -16.65
C PRO A 878 -52.70 -42.50 -17.86
N HIS A 879 -51.67 -41.82 -18.39
CA HIS A 879 -51.82 -40.91 -19.52
C HIS A 879 -51.71 -41.67 -20.86
N VAL A 880 -52.84 -41.94 -21.53
CA VAL A 880 -52.84 -42.34 -22.95
C VAL A 880 -52.69 -41.06 -23.78
N GLY A 881 -51.47 -40.82 -24.26
CA GLY A 881 -51.11 -39.65 -25.05
C GLY A 881 -52.03 -39.48 -26.27
N SER A 882 -52.86 -38.44 -26.22
CA SER A 882 -53.52 -37.91 -27.41
C SER A 882 -52.57 -36.93 -28.07
N SER A 883 -52.05 -37.33 -29.23
CA SER A 883 -51.20 -36.55 -30.11
C SER A 883 -51.98 -35.39 -30.72
N ALA A 884 -52.12 -34.29 -29.98
CA ALA A 884 -52.37 -32.98 -30.56
C ALA A 884 -51.04 -32.46 -31.15
N GLY A 885 -51.07 -32.01 -32.41
CA GLY A 885 -49.89 -31.83 -33.27
C GLY A 885 -48.69 -31.14 -32.61
N SER A 886 -47.51 -31.76 -32.77
CA SER A 886 -46.24 -31.28 -32.22
C SER A 886 -45.95 -29.84 -32.68
N LEU A 887 -46.06 -28.89 -31.76
CA LEU A 887 -45.54 -27.54 -31.94
C LEU A 887 -44.04 -27.59 -31.65
N SER A 888 -43.19 -27.14 -32.57
CA SER A 888 -41.75 -27.07 -32.30
C SER A 888 -41.14 -25.71 -32.61
N ILE A 889 -40.27 -25.22 -31.73
CA ILE A 889 -39.56 -23.94 -31.86
C ILE A 889 -38.21 -24.22 -32.52
N ARG A 890 -38.02 -23.73 -33.74
CA ARG A 890 -36.73 -23.85 -34.45
C ARG A 890 -35.67 -22.96 -33.84
N ASN A 891 -35.98 -21.68 -33.67
CA ASN A 891 -35.04 -20.70 -33.13
C ASN A 891 -35.81 -19.68 -32.32
N SER A 892 -35.19 -19.21 -31.23
CA SER A 892 -35.76 -18.14 -30.42
C SER A 892 -34.70 -17.13 -30.00
N TRP A 893 -35.14 -15.91 -29.74
CA TRP A 893 -34.31 -14.80 -29.33
C TRP A 893 -35.01 -13.98 -28.27
N LEU A 894 -34.33 -13.75 -27.15
CA LEU A 894 -34.75 -12.81 -26.13
C LEU A 894 -33.84 -11.59 -26.16
N GLN A 895 -34.39 -10.41 -26.34
CA GLN A 895 -33.69 -9.14 -26.14
C GLN A 895 -34.15 -8.53 -24.82
N THR A 896 -33.21 -8.30 -23.92
CA THR A 896 -33.42 -7.63 -22.62
C THR A 896 -32.72 -6.29 -22.66
N ALA A 897 -33.48 -5.20 -22.68
CA ALA A 897 -32.97 -3.84 -22.65
C ALA A 897 -33.30 -3.19 -21.31
N ILE A 898 -32.28 -2.75 -20.57
CA ILE A 898 -32.45 -2.12 -19.27
C ILE A 898 -32.08 -0.64 -19.36
N SER A 899 -33.04 0.22 -19.00
CA SER A 899 -32.87 1.67 -18.98
C SER A 899 -33.44 2.23 -17.68
N GLY A 900 -32.57 2.67 -16.77
CA GLY A 900 -32.97 3.16 -15.45
C GLY A 900 -33.52 2.03 -14.57
N ASP A 901 -34.77 2.19 -14.11
CA ASP A 901 -35.52 1.26 -13.27
C ASP A 901 -36.42 0.30 -14.07
N GLN A 902 -36.48 0.47 -15.40
CA GLN A 902 -37.30 -0.33 -16.28
C GLN A 902 -36.46 -1.28 -17.13
N ARG A 903 -36.90 -2.54 -17.16
CA ARG A 903 -36.43 -3.56 -18.08
C ARG A 903 -37.53 -3.81 -19.11
N ARG A 904 -37.19 -3.70 -20.39
CA ARG A 904 -38.04 -4.07 -21.51
C ARG A 904 -37.48 -5.34 -22.13
N ASP A 905 -38.33 -6.35 -22.24
CA ASP A 905 -37.99 -7.60 -22.89
C ASP A 905 -38.78 -7.73 -24.20
N ARG A 906 -38.11 -8.28 -25.20
CA ARG A 906 -38.68 -8.65 -26.50
C ARG A 906 -38.29 -10.10 -26.77
N TYR A 907 -39.26 -10.97 -26.90
CA TYR A 907 -39.07 -12.38 -27.18
C TYR A 907 -39.59 -12.71 -28.57
N VAL A 908 -38.72 -13.26 -29.42
CA VAL A 908 -39.05 -13.69 -30.77
C VAL A 908 -38.87 -15.20 -30.85
N ALA A 909 -39.88 -15.92 -31.31
CA ALA A 909 -39.80 -17.37 -31.53
C ALA A 909 -40.32 -17.74 -32.91
N ARG A 910 -39.53 -18.52 -33.63
CA ARG A 910 -39.91 -19.09 -34.92
C ARG A 910 -40.34 -20.53 -34.70
N PHE A 911 -41.60 -20.83 -34.97
CA PHE A 911 -42.22 -22.11 -34.62
C PHE A 911 -42.86 -22.79 -35.83
N LEU A 912 -42.88 -24.12 -35.77
CA LEU A 912 -43.48 -25.02 -36.75
C LEU A 912 -44.70 -25.71 -36.10
N GLY A 913 -45.85 -25.61 -36.74
CA GLY A 913 -47.11 -26.17 -36.25
C GLY A 913 -48.31 -25.36 -36.68
N MET A 914 -49.51 -25.95 -36.60
CA MET A 914 -50.78 -25.27 -36.91
C MET A 914 -51.69 -25.10 -35.68
N PRO A 915 -51.22 -24.52 -34.55
CA PRO A 915 -52.13 -24.17 -33.48
C PRO A 915 -53.07 -23.04 -33.92
N THR A 916 -54.32 -23.07 -33.46
CA THR A 916 -55.26 -21.94 -33.61
C THR A 916 -55.02 -20.87 -32.54
N VAL A 917 -54.43 -21.25 -31.41
CA VAL A 917 -54.16 -20.40 -30.25
C VAL A 917 -52.83 -20.81 -29.63
N LEU A 918 -51.98 -19.83 -29.29
CA LEU A 918 -50.76 -20.05 -28.49
C LEU A 918 -51.03 -19.66 -27.03
N ARG A 919 -50.63 -20.52 -26.11
CA ARG A 919 -50.60 -20.23 -24.67
C ARG A 919 -49.15 -19.99 -24.25
N ILE A 920 -48.87 -18.84 -23.67
CA ILE A 920 -47.51 -18.40 -23.36
C ILE A 920 -47.45 -18.03 -21.88
N LYS A 921 -46.64 -18.74 -21.08
CA LYS A 921 -46.37 -18.37 -19.70
C LYS A 921 -45.30 -17.27 -19.67
N LEU A 922 -45.64 -16.12 -19.11
CA LEU A 922 -44.71 -15.00 -18.91
C LEU A 922 -43.91 -15.21 -17.62
N PRO A 923 -42.71 -14.61 -17.48
CA PRO A 923 -41.98 -14.63 -16.22
C PRO A 923 -42.76 -13.94 -15.09
N ASP A 924 -42.68 -14.46 -13.84
CA ASP A 924 -43.42 -14.04 -12.62
C ASP A 924 -43.39 -12.53 -12.27
N ARG A 925 -42.55 -11.73 -12.94
CA ARG A 925 -42.38 -10.29 -12.71
C ARG A 925 -42.78 -9.42 -13.91
N ALA A 926 -43.42 -9.99 -14.93
CA ALA A 926 -43.95 -9.24 -16.06
C ALA A 926 -45.08 -8.30 -15.60
N ASP A 927 -45.01 -7.02 -15.97
CA ASP A 927 -46.07 -6.03 -15.67
C ASP A 927 -47.23 -6.20 -16.66
N VAL A 928 -48.07 -7.21 -16.41
CA VAL A 928 -49.23 -7.52 -17.26
C VAL A 928 -50.41 -6.58 -17.00
N ARG A 929 -50.49 -5.98 -15.80
CA ARG A 929 -51.63 -5.16 -15.35
C ARG A 929 -51.74 -3.81 -16.06
N ASN A 930 -50.65 -3.29 -16.62
CA ASN A 930 -50.61 -1.98 -17.28
C ASN A 930 -50.80 -2.03 -18.82
N ASN A 931 -51.31 -3.13 -19.38
CA ASN A 931 -51.54 -3.31 -20.82
C ASN A 931 -50.27 -3.07 -21.67
N ARG A 932 -49.10 -3.39 -21.11
CA ARG A 932 -47.78 -3.22 -21.75
C ARG A 932 -47.28 -4.46 -22.48
N VAL A 933 -48.14 -5.46 -22.64
CA VAL A 933 -47.85 -6.66 -23.42
C VAL A 933 -48.36 -6.45 -24.85
N ARG A 934 -47.50 -6.69 -25.84
CA ARG A 934 -47.87 -6.65 -27.26
C ARG A 934 -47.38 -7.93 -27.93
N ALA A 935 -48.25 -8.62 -28.65
CA ALA A 935 -47.90 -9.78 -29.45
C ALA A 935 -48.11 -9.47 -30.93
N LEU A 936 -47.17 -9.90 -31.77
CA LEU A 936 -47.30 -9.91 -33.22
C LEU A 936 -47.07 -11.33 -33.72
N ILE A 937 -47.88 -11.74 -34.69
CA ILE A 937 -47.68 -12.97 -35.46
C ILE A 937 -47.33 -12.57 -36.88
N ASP A 938 -46.18 -13.02 -37.37
CA ASP A 938 -45.67 -12.69 -38.71
C ASP A 938 -45.64 -11.16 -38.97
N SER A 939 -45.23 -10.41 -37.94
CA SER A 939 -45.22 -8.93 -37.91
C SER A 939 -46.59 -8.25 -37.97
N VAL A 940 -47.70 -8.99 -37.85
CA VAL A 940 -49.06 -8.45 -37.73
C VAL A 940 -49.46 -8.38 -36.25
N PRO A 941 -49.87 -7.22 -35.72
CA PRO A 941 -50.37 -7.11 -34.34
C PRO A 941 -51.60 -7.99 -34.13
N THR A 942 -51.60 -8.79 -33.06
CA THR A 942 -52.73 -9.65 -32.71
C THR A 942 -53.16 -9.44 -31.26
N ASP A 943 -54.46 -9.59 -31.00
CA ASP A 943 -55.01 -9.50 -29.65
C ASP A 943 -54.43 -10.61 -28.78
N ALA A 944 -53.85 -10.21 -27.65
CA ALA A 944 -53.33 -11.08 -26.62
C ALA A 944 -54.15 -10.88 -25.34
N VAL A 945 -54.81 -11.94 -24.87
CA VAL A 945 -55.64 -11.91 -23.66
C VAL A 945 -54.89 -12.64 -22.56
N TYR A 946 -54.63 -11.97 -21.46
CA TYR A 946 -54.02 -12.61 -20.29
C TYR A 946 -55.08 -13.29 -19.44
N ASP A 947 -54.91 -14.59 -19.21
CA ASP A 947 -55.78 -15.40 -18.35
C ASP A 947 -55.18 -15.50 -16.94
N SER A 948 -55.78 -14.77 -16.00
CA SER A 948 -55.33 -14.74 -14.60
C SER A 948 -55.51 -16.06 -13.85
N ARG A 949 -56.27 -17.04 -14.38
CA ARG A 949 -56.47 -18.34 -13.75
C ARG A 949 -55.34 -19.31 -14.06
N THR A 950 -54.82 -19.23 -15.28
CA THR A 950 -53.75 -20.12 -15.78
C THR A 950 -52.39 -19.43 -15.81
N ASP A 951 -52.32 -18.15 -15.44
CA ASP A 951 -51.13 -17.30 -15.50
C ASP A 951 -50.46 -17.32 -16.89
N SER A 952 -51.29 -17.42 -17.94
CA SER A 952 -50.85 -17.58 -19.32
C SER A 952 -51.43 -16.49 -20.22
N LEU A 953 -50.62 -16.03 -21.16
CA LEU A 953 -51.01 -15.12 -22.23
C LEU A 953 -51.53 -15.96 -23.41
N ILE A 954 -52.78 -15.71 -23.78
CA ILE A 954 -53.47 -16.38 -24.89
C ILE A 954 -53.37 -15.48 -26.12
N VAL A 955 -52.66 -15.93 -27.15
CA VAL A 955 -52.49 -15.22 -28.43
C VAL A 955 -53.22 -15.98 -29.53
N ALA A 956 -54.21 -15.34 -30.15
CA ALA A 956 -54.92 -15.93 -31.29
C ALA A 956 -54.02 -15.91 -32.53
N ILE A 957 -54.07 -16.96 -33.36
CA ILE A 957 -53.36 -16.97 -34.64
C ILE A 957 -54.33 -16.56 -35.75
N PRO A 958 -54.03 -15.51 -36.55
CA PRO A 958 -54.91 -15.10 -37.63
C PRO A 958 -55.13 -16.23 -38.63
N SER A 959 -56.39 -16.65 -38.80
CA SER A 959 -56.82 -17.54 -39.89
C SER A 959 -56.93 -16.71 -41.18
N ALA A 960 -56.53 -17.26 -42.32
CA ALA A 960 -56.42 -16.56 -43.60
C ALA A 960 -57.75 -16.13 -44.26
N ASP A 961 -58.87 -16.09 -43.52
CA ASP A 961 -60.23 -15.98 -44.08
C ASP A 961 -60.92 -14.62 -43.85
N ALA A 962 -60.18 -13.56 -43.54
CA ALA A 962 -60.76 -12.22 -43.31
C ALA A 962 -60.21 -11.16 -44.28
N GLY A 963 -60.55 -11.27 -45.56
CA GLY A 963 -60.30 -10.23 -46.56
C GLY A 963 -60.75 -10.63 -47.97
N ASP A 964 -61.65 -9.84 -48.55
CA ASP A 964 -62.24 -10.02 -49.88
C ASP A 964 -61.24 -10.48 -50.98
N GLY A 965 -61.51 -11.64 -51.59
CA GLY A 965 -61.20 -11.90 -53.00
C GLY A 965 -59.81 -12.41 -53.41
N ALA A 966 -58.90 -12.75 -52.49
CA ALA A 966 -57.59 -13.32 -52.83
C ALA A 966 -57.54 -14.85 -52.66
N GLN A 967 -56.91 -15.55 -53.61
CA GLN A 967 -56.71 -17.01 -53.61
C GLN A 967 -56.18 -17.54 -52.25
N PRO A 968 -56.59 -18.75 -51.81
CA PRO A 968 -56.02 -19.39 -50.62
C PRO A 968 -54.54 -19.70 -50.85
N GLN A 969 -53.67 -18.78 -50.44
CA GLN A 969 -52.25 -19.06 -50.30
C GLN A 969 -52.09 -20.07 -49.14
N GLN A 970 -51.46 -21.20 -49.45
CA GLN A 970 -51.05 -22.21 -48.47
C GLN A 970 -50.41 -21.52 -47.27
N LEU A 971 -50.99 -21.70 -46.07
CA LEU A 971 -50.40 -21.18 -44.84
C LEU A 971 -48.95 -21.69 -44.74
N PRO A 972 -47.95 -20.83 -44.49
CA PRO A 972 -46.61 -21.28 -44.26
C PRO A 972 -46.58 -22.19 -43.01
N ALA A 973 -45.90 -23.34 -43.12
CA ALA A 973 -45.75 -24.29 -42.03
C ALA A 973 -44.92 -23.75 -40.85
N GLU A 974 -44.25 -22.61 -41.06
CA GLU A 974 -43.38 -21.93 -40.11
C GLU A 974 -43.88 -20.49 -39.94
N ARG A 975 -44.04 -20.05 -38.70
CA ARG A 975 -44.51 -18.71 -38.32
C ARG A 975 -43.60 -18.09 -37.27
N THR A 976 -43.65 -16.77 -37.14
CA THR A 976 -42.85 -16.02 -36.15
C THR A 976 -43.76 -15.32 -35.15
N LEU A 977 -43.52 -15.56 -33.87
CA LEU A 977 -44.09 -14.82 -32.73
C LEU A 977 -43.10 -13.74 -32.31
N ASP A 978 -43.57 -12.49 -32.14
CA ASP A 978 -42.80 -11.38 -31.56
C ASP A 978 -43.59 -10.79 -30.38
N LEU A 979 -43.03 -10.91 -29.18
CA LEU A 979 -43.69 -10.62 -27.92
C LEU A 979 -42.92 -9.57 -27.14
N PHE A 980 -43.55 -8.45 -26.83
CA PHE A 980 -42.99 -7.35 -26.05
C PHE A 980 -43.65 -7.30 -24.68
N TYR A 981 -42.85 -7.19 -23.63
CA TYR A 981 -43.34 -6.97 -22.27
C TYR A 981 -42.32 -6.19 -21.44
N SER A 982 -42.76 -5.63 -20.32
CA SER A 982 -41.90 -4.89 -19.39
C SER A 982 -41.85 -5.55 -18.03
N VAL A 983 -40.68 -5.56 -17.41
CA VAL A 983 -40.41 -6.08 -16.07
C VAL A 983 -39.86 -4.92 -15.23
N ARG A 984 -40.29 -4.80 -13.97
CA ARG A 984 -39.69 -3.85 -13.04
C ARG A 984 -38.36 -4.40 -12.55
N SER A 985 -37.26 -3.82 -13.03
CA SER A 985 -35.91 -4.22 -12.64
C SER A 985 -34.95 -3.08 -12.96
N GLY A 986 -34.41 -2.45 -11.91
CA GLY A 986 -33.34 -1.46 -12.04
C GLY A 986 -31.95 -2.09 -11.89
N LEU A 987 -30.92 -1.38 -12.39
CA LEU A 987 -29.53 -1.74 -12.16
C LEU A 987 -28.95 -0.90 -11.01
N GLN A 988 -28.43 -1.59 -10.00
CA GLN A 988 -27.54 -1.03 -8.97
C GLN A 988 -26.08 -1.03 -9.46
N SER A 989 -25.15 -0.57 -8.63
CA SER A 989 -23.71 -0.57 -8.93
C SER A 989 -23.15 -1.98 -9.15
N LEU A 990 -23.69 -2.98 -8.47
CA LEU A 990 -23.43 -4.40 -8.72
C LEU A 990 -24.77 -5.13 -8.62
N THR A 991 -25.23 -5.74 -9.70
CA THR A 991 -26.56 -6.35 -9.79
C THR A 991 -26.45 -7.78 -10.28
N ARG A 992 -27.06 -8.69 -9.54
CA ARG A 992 -27.35 -10.04 -10.02
C ARG A 992 -28.68 -10.00 -10.78
N LEU A 993 -28.61 -10.09 -12.10
CA LEU A 993 -29.79 -10.08 -12.95
C LEU A 993 -30.27 -11.52 -13.19
N GLU A 994 -31.53 -11.78 -12.88
CA GLU A 994 -32.21 -13.05 -13.13
C GLU A 994 -33.21 -12.88 -14.29
N VAL A 995 -33.06 -13.71 -15.31
CA VAL A 995 -33.81 -13.62 -16.57
C VAL A 995 -34.40 -14.99 -16.88
N ALA A 996 -35.69 -15.05 -17.12
CA ALA A 996 -36.37 -16.21 -17.67
C ALA A 996 -36.93 -15.86 -19.06
N ALA A 997 -36.86 -16.81 -19.99
CA ALA A 997 -37.54 -16.67 -21.27
C ALA A 997 -39.03 -17.03 -21.11
N PRO A 998 -39.94 -16.43 -21.90
CA PRO A 998 -41.33 -16.89 -21.96
C PRO A 998 -41.42 -18.34 -22.44
N LEU A 999 -42.30 -19.14 -21.84
CA LEU A 999 -42.52 -20.52 -22.23
C LEU A 999 -43.78 -20.64 -23.09
N ILE A 1000 -43.69 -21.27 -24.25
CA ILE A 1000 -44.85 -21.62 -25.09
C ILE A 1000 -45.32 -23.02 -24.71
N GLU A 1001 -46.53 -23.14 -24.18
CA GLU A 1001 -47.07 -24.42 -23.73
C GLU A 1001 -47.23 -25.41 -24.89
N GLY A 1002 -46.79 -26.65 -24.69
CA GLY A 1002 -46.87 -27.71 -25.70
C GLY A 1002 -45.84 -27.60 -26.84
N ALA A 1003 -44.88 -26.67 -26.75
CA ALA A 1003 -43.82 -26.52 -27.73
C ALA A 1003 -42.52 -27.24 -27.30
N SER A 1004 -41.92 -28.05 -28.18
CA SER A 1004 -40.52 -28.52 -28.00
C SER A 1004 -39.55 -27.55 -28.65
N GLN A 1005 -38.42 -27.24 -28.01
CA GLN A 1005 -37.40 -26.38 -28.62
C GLN A 1005 -36.31 -27.20 -29.32
N ASP A 1006 -36.29 -27.15 -30.65
CA ASP A 1006 -35.41 -27.98 -31.49
C ASP A 1006 -34.13 -27.24 -31.93
N GLY A 1007 -34.01 -25.93 -31.72
CA GLY A 1007 -32.79 -25.20 -32.09
C GLY A 1007 -32.41 -24.03 -31.20
N ARG A 1008 -31.47 -23.21 -31.69
CA ARG A 1008 -30.68 -22.29 -30.84
C ARG A 1008 -31.54 -21.17 -30.25
N PHE A 1009 -31.31 -20.93 -28.96
CA PHE A 1009 -31.76 -19.76 -28.24
C PHE A 1009 -30.65 -18.70 -28.26
N TYR A 1010 -31.01 -17.47 -28.59
CA TYR A 1010 -30.14 -16.30 -28.51
C TYR A 1010 -30.64 -15.37 -27.42
N TRP A 1011 -29.73 -14.84 -26.61
CA TRP A 1011 -30.07 -13.81 -25.64
C TRP A 1011 -29.21 -12.58 -25.85
N GLN A 1012 -29.86 -11.45 -26.16
CA GLN A 1012 -29.22 -10.16 -26.30
C GLN A 1012 -29.51 -9.31 -25.06
N LEU A 1013 -28.47 -9.03 -24.28
CA LEU A 1013 -28.51 -8.13 -23.14
C LEU A 1013 -27.99 -6.75 -23.55
N ALA A 1014 -28.85 -5.73 -23.45
CA ALA A 1014 -28.52 -4.33 -23.66
C ALA A 1014 -28.58 -3.57 -22.32
N VAL A 1015 -27.43 -3.08 -21.86
CA VAL A 1015 -27.29 -2.33 -20.61
C VAL A 1015 -26.69 -0.94 -20.88
N PRO A 1016 -26.89 0.05 -19.99
CA PRO A 1016 -26.29 1.37 -20.17
C PRO A 1016 -24.78 1.29 -20.34
N ARG A 1017 -24.15 2.23 -21.08
CA ARG A 1017 -22.69 2.24 -21.29
C ARG A 1017 -21.86 2.26 -20.01
N THR A 1018 -22.45 2.71 -18.90
CA THR A 1018 -21.85 2.73 -17.56
C THR A 1018 -21.89 1.38 -16.84
N GLN A 1019 -22.55 0.37 -17.40
CA GLN A 1019 -22.76 -0.96 -16.84
C GLN A 1019 -22.13 -2.02 -17.76
N HIS A 1020 -21.54 -3.04 -17.18
CA HIS A 1020 -20.80 -4.08 -17.90
C HIS A 1020 -21.19 -5.47 -17.39
N LEU A 1021 -21.33 -6.41 -18.31
CA LEU A 1021 -21.51 -7.82 -17.97
C LEU A 1021 -20.20 -8.37 -17.39
N LEU A 1022 -20.21 -8.84 -16.15
CA LEU A 1022 -19.05 -9.43 -15.49
C LEU A 1022 -18.96 -10.93 -15.78
N TRP A 1023 -20.05 -11.63 -15.52
CA TRP A 1023 -20.10 -13.09 -15.52
C TRP A 1023 -21.35 -13.57 -16.24
N THR A 1024 -21.19 -14.62 -17.03
CA THR A 1024 -22.25 -15.27 -17.81
C THR A 1024 -22.77 -16.50 -17.09
N THR A 1025 -23.98 -16.92 -17.43
CA THR A 1025 -24.45 -18.25 -17.01
C THR A 1025 -23.67 -19.34 -17.74
N ASP A 1026 -23.43 -20.48 -17.09
CA ASP A 1026 -22.83 -21.66 -17.72
C ASP A 1026 -23.75 -22.31 -18.78
N ALA A 1027 -25.05 -21.95 -18.75
CA ALA A 1027 -26.05 -22.46 -19.70
C ALA A 1027 -25.93 -21.83 -21.10
N LEU A 1028 -25.30 -20.66 -21.23
CA LEU A 1028 -25.23 -19.91 -22.49
C LEU A 1028 -23.78 -19.54 -22.81
N SER A 1029 -23.39 -19.76 -24.05
CA SER A 1029 -22.07 -19.43 -24.57
C SER A 1029 -22.00 -17.97 -25.04
N PRO A 1030 -20.91 -17.24 -24.74
CA PRO A 1030 -20.68 -15.90 -25.26
C PRO A 1030 -20.57 -15.85 -26.79
N GLU A 1031 -21.29 -14.93 -27.44
CA GLU A 1031 -21.19 -14.66 -28.89
C GLU A 1031 -20.56 -13.28 -29.14
N TRP A 1032 -19.39 -13.02 -28.53
CA TRP A 1032 -18.62 -11.79 -28.76
C TRP A 1032 -17.15 -12.06 -29.08
N ARG A 1033 -16.51 -11.06 -29.68
CA ARG A 1033 -15.08 -11.04 -29.93
C ARG A 1033 -14.47 -9.80 -29.31
N TRP A 1034 -13.26 -9.95 -28.78
CA TRP A 1034 -12.46 -8.82 -28.36
C TRP A 1034 -11.90 -8.12 -29.59
N ARG A 1035 -12.25 -6.84 -29.75
CA ARG A 1035 -11.70 -5.97 -30.79
C ARG A 1035 -11.02 -4.78 -30.13
N TRP A 1036 -9.92 -4.34 -30.73
CA TRP A 1036 -9.28 -3.11 -30.33
C TRP A 1036 -10.20 -1.93 -30.67
N ASN A 1037 -10.51 -1.10 -29.68
CA ASN A 1037 -11.37 0.07 -29.79
C ASN A 1037 -10.75 1.25 -29.02
N GLY A 1038 -10.22 2.23 -29.73
CA GLY A 1038 -9.47 3.34 -29.14
C GLY A 1038 -8.10 2.90 -28.60
N PHE A 1039 -7.92 2.94 -27.29
CA PHE A 1039 -6.69 2.53 -26.59
C PHE A 1039 -6.85 1.24 -25.77
N CYS A 1040 -7.97 0.53 -25.92
CA CYS A 1040 -8.31 -0.65 -25.13
C CYS A 1040 -8.99 -1.71 -25.98
N PHE A 1041 -8.97 -2.95 -25.53
CA PHE A 1041 -9.86 -3.99 -26.07
C PHE A 1041 -11.26 -3.83 -25.48
N ALA A 1042 -12.26 -3.94 -26.34
CA ALA A 1042 -13.67 -3.98 -25.97
C ALA A 1042 -14.33 -5.24 -26.54
N ARG A 1043 -15.34 -5.75 -25.82
CA ARG A 1043 -16.20 -6.82 -26.34
C ARG A 1043 -17.10 -6.24 -27.42
N HIS A 1044 -17.11 -6.88 -28.59
CA HIS A 1044 -18.01 -6.57 -29.69
C HIS A 1044 -18.85 -7.82 -29.97
N SER A 1045 -20.17 -7.70 -29.93
CA SER A 1045 -21.08 -8.79 -30.30
C SER A 1045 -20.79 -9.25 -31.73
N VAL A 1046 -20.86 -10.56 -31.97
CA VAL A 1046 -20.74 -11.13 -33.32
C VAL A 1046 -22.00 -10.83 -34.13
N PHE A 1047 -23.16 -10.86 -33.49
CA PHE A 1047 -24.45 -10.58 -34.11
C PHE A 1047 -24.97 -9.21 -33.67
N ASP A 1048 -25.41 -8.42 -34.64
CA ASP A 1048 -26.14 -7.18 -34.39
C ASP A 1048 -27.66 -7.41 -34.42
N GLU A 1049 -28.42 -6.48 -33.83
CA GLU A 1049 -29.89 -6.56 -33.77
C GLU A 1049 -30.56 -6.70 -35.16
N PRO A 1050 -30.13 -5.99 -36.22
CA PRO A 1050 -30.68 -6.18 -37.57
C PRO A 1050 -30.40 -7.58 -38.13
N GLU A 1051 -29.27 -8.19 -37.76
CA GLU A 1051 -28.92 -9.54 -38.19
C GLU A 1051 -29.82 -10.59 -37.51
N LEU A 1052 -30.04 -10.46 -36.19
CA LEU A 1052 -30.94 -11.33 -35.43
C LEU A 1052 -32.40 -11.19 -35.91
N THR A 1053 -32.83 -9.95 -36.16
CA THR A 1053 -34.17 -9.64 -36.71
C THR A 1053 -34.37 -10.31 -38.07
N ARG A 1054 -33.39 -10.19 -38.98
CA ARG A 1054 -33.42 -10.82 -40.30
C ARG A 1054 -33.37 -12.35 -40.23
N MET A 1055 -32.57 -12.90 -39.34
CA MET A 1055 -32.43 -14.36 -39.14
C MET A 1055 -33.74 -14.99 -38.65
N LEU A 1056 -34.48 -14.30 -37.77
CA LEU A 1056 -35.72 -14.80 -37.16
C LEU A 1056 -36.99 -14.31 -37.86
N GLN A 1057 -36.88 -13.49 -38.91
CA GLN A 1057 -38.02 -12.85 -39.57
C GLN A 1057 -38.89 -12.06 -38.57
N ALA A 1058 -38.24 -11.41 -37.60
CA ALA A 1058 -38.91 -10.59 -36.59
C ALA A 1058 -39.32 -9.22 -37.17
N ALA A 1059 -40.23 -8.51 -36.51
CA ALA A 1059 -40.61 -7.17 -36.94
C ALA A 1059 -39.44 -6.18 -36.82
N GLU A 1060 -39.33 -5.19 -37.70
CA GLU A 1060 -38.36 -4.10 -37.47
C GLU A 1060 -38.87 -3.19 -36.34
N VAL A 1061 -37.99 -2.88 -35.39
CA VAL A 1061 -38.28 -2.01 -34.23
C VAL A 1061 -37.22 -0.91 -34.17
N ASP A 1062 -37.58 0.25 -33.61
CA ASP A 1062 -36.65 1.35 -33.37
C ASP A 1062 -35.35 0.86 -32.72
N GLU A 1063 -34.22 1.21 -33.34
CA GLU A 1063 -32.90 0.78 -32.86
C GLU A 1063 -32.65 1.24 -31.42
N LEU A 1064 -32.09 0.34 -30.61
CA LEU A 1064 -31.60 0.69 -29.28
C LEU A 1064 -30.57 1.83 -29.37
N PRO A 1065 -30.59 2.81 -28.45
CA PRO A 1065 -29.66 3.95 -28.47
C PRO A 1065 -28.19 3.51 -28.60
N VAL A 1066 -27.38 4.27 -29.34
CA VAL A 1066 -25.93 4.01 -29.52
C VAL A 1066 -25.16 4.01 -28.18
N SER A 1067 -25.76 4.55 -27.11
CA SER A 1067 -25.20 4.63 -25.76
C SER A 1067 -25.41 3.38 -24.90
N VAL A 1068 -25.69 2.20 -25.47
CA VAL A 1068 -25.83 0.94 -24.73
C VAL A 1068 -24.71 -0.05 -25.07
N ASN A 1069 -24.24 -0.78 -24.05
CA ASN A 1069 -23.38 -1.95 -24.24
C ASN A 1069 -24.27 -3.14 -24.58
N ARG A 1070 -23.93 -3.87 -25.65
CA ARG A 1070 -24.70 -5.00 -26.17
C ARG A 1070 -23.89 -6.29 -26.02
N TYR A 1071 -24.49 -7.31 -25.41
CA TYR A 1071 -23.90 -8.64 -25.23
C TYR A 1071 -24.86 -9.67 -25.80
N VAL A 1072 -24.39 -10.52 -26.71
CA VAL A 1072 -25.17 -11.65 -27.22
C VAL A 1072 -24.58 -12.94 -26.66
N LEU A 1073 -25.46 -13.81 -26.19
CA LEU A 1073 -25.15 -15.17 -25.79
C LEU A 1073 -26.02 -16.15 -26.60
N SER A 1074 -25.54 -17.36 -26.82
CA SER A 1074 -26.31 -18.41 -27.49
C SER A 1074 -26.18 -19.74 -26.78
N GLY A 1075 -27.20 -20.59 -26.90
CA GLY A 1075 -27.18 -21.92 -26.30
C GLY A 1075 -28.45 -22.72 -26.57
N PRO A 1076 -28.62 -23.88 -25.92
CA PRO A 1076 -29.93 -24.50 -25.81
C PRO A 1076 -30.87 -23.55 -25.06
N ALA A 1077 -32.18 -23.65 -25.30
CA ALA A 1077 -33.12 -22.88 -24.48
C ALA A 1077 -32.99 -23.28 -23.02
N PRO A 1078 -32.85 -22.29 -22.12
CA PRO A 1078 -32.75 -22.58 -20.71
C PRO A 1078 -34.14 -22.92 -20.15
N ASP A 1079 -34.29 -24.12 -19.61
CA ASP A 1079 -35.50 -24.59 -18.92
C ASP A 1079 -35.69 -23.91 -17.54
N GLN A 1080 -34.66 -23.19 -17.06
CA GLN A 1080 -34.64 -22.48 -15.79
C GLN A 1080 -34.22 -21.02 -15.98
N PRO A 1081 -34.62 -20.10 -15.07
CA PRO A 1081 -34.11 -18.74 -15.07
C PRO A 1081 -32.58 -18.75 -14.98
N PHE A 1082 -31.94 -18.03 -15.90
CA PHE A 1082 -30.49 -17.89 -15.92
C PHE A 1082 -30.06 -16.57 -15.29
N ARG A 1083 -28.87 -16.59 -14.71
CA ARG A 1083 -28.36 -15.52 -13.85
C ARG A 1083 -27.07 -14.96 -14.43
N VAL A 1084 -26.98 -13.63 -14.47
CA VAL A 1084 -25.75 -12.92 -14.83
C VAL A 1084 -25.41 -11.84 -13.81
N TRP A 1085 -24.15 -11.47 -13.77
CA TRP A 1085 -23.69 -10.34 -12.97
C TRP A 1085 -23.42 -9.15 -13.88
N VAL A 1086 -24.04 -8.02 -13.57
CA VAL A 1086 -23.81 -6.73 -14.23
C VAL A 1086 -23.24 -5.78 -13.20
N ALA A 1087 -22.15 -5.11 -13.53
CA ALA A 1087 -21.51 -4.15 -12.64
C ALA A 1087 -21.26 -2.81 -13.32
N ALA A 1088 -21.40 -1.76 -12.53
CA ALA A 1088 -21.09 -0.41 -12.95
C ALA A 1088 -19.59 -0.28 -13.18
N ARG A 1089 -19.25 0.57 -14.14
CA ARG A 1089 -17.88 0.87 -14.55
C ARG A 1089 -17.00 1.24 -13.35
N HIS A 1090 -17.49 2.01 -12.39
CA HIS A 1090 -16.70 2.38 -11.22
C HIS A 1090 -16.35 1.19 -10.31
N VAL A 1091 -17.24 0.18 -10.18
CA VAL A 1091 -16.98 -1.06 -9.41
C VAL A 1091 -15.88 -1.88 -10.06
N LEU A 1092 -15.76 -1.82 -11.39
CA LEU A 1092 -14.66 -2.43 -12.13
C LEU A 1092 -13.34 -1.68 -11.96
N TRP A 1093 -13.36 -0.34 -12.08
CA TRP A 1093 -12.13 0.45 -12.03
C TRP A 1093 -11.49 0.55 -10.65
N LEU A 1094 -12.25 0.39 -9.57
CA LEU A 1094 -11.72 0.47 -8.20
C LEU A 1094 -10.69 -0.64 -7.89
N PRO A 1095 -11.00 -1.95 -8.02
CA PRO A 1095 -10.03 -3.02 -7.79
C PRO A 1095 -8.91 -2.99 -8.84
N THR A 1096 -9.22 -2.67 -10.10
CA THR A 1096 -8.22 -2.52 -11.16
C THR A 1096 -7.22 -1.40 -10.87
N GLY A 1097 -7.70 -0.26 -10.38
CA GLY A 1097 -6.87 0.88 -9.99
C GLY A 1097 -6.01 0.56 -8.77
N LEU A 1098 -6.58 -0.08 -7.75
CA LEU A 1098 -5.84 -0.52 -6.57
C LEU A 1098 -4.74 -1.51 -6.93
N LEU A 1099 -5.06 -2.52 -7.75
CA LEU A 1099 -4.10 -3.49 -8.25
C LEU A 1099 -3.00 -2.81 -9.08
N ALA A 1100 -3.37 -1.86 -9.94
CA ALA A 1100 -2.40 -1.15 -10.75
C ALA A 1100 -1.42 -0.34 -9.89
N ILE A 1101 -1.92 0.36 -8.88
CA ILE A 1101 -1.09 1.10 -7.92
C ILE A 1101 -0.19 0.14 -7.14
N LEU A 1102 -0.73 -0.98 -6.63
CA LEU A 1102 0.04 -1.98 -5.90
C LEU A 1102 1.18 -2.54 -6.76
N VAL A 1103 0.89 -2.92 -8.00
CA VAL A 1103 1.90 -3.41 -8.96
C VAL A 1103 2.94 -2.34 -9.25
N THR A 1104 2.52 -1.09 -9.48
CA THR A 1104 3.45 0.04 -9.68
C THR A 1104 4.36 0.23 -8.46
N VAL A 1105 3.81 0.24 -7.24
CA VAL A 1105 4.57 0.36 -5.99
C VAL A 1105 5.54 -0.81 -5.83
N LEU A 1106 5.13 -2.04 -6.14
CA LEU A 1106 5.99 -3.21 -6.08
C LEU A 1106 7.13 -3.11 -7.11
N VAL A 1107 6.85 -2.77 -8.37
CA VAL A 1107 7.89 -2.58 -9.41
C VAL A 1107 8.86 -1.45 -9.03
N VAL A 1108 8.35 -0.39 -8.39
CA VAL A 1108 9.16 0.75 -7.93
C VAL A 1108 9.92 0.45 -6.64
N ASN A 1109 9.50 -0.44 -5.75
CA ASN A 1109 10.19 -0.65 -4.47
C ASN A 1109 10.97 -1.97 -4.39
N VAL A 1110 10.59 -2.98 -5.18
CA VAL A 1110 11.20 -4.31 -5.15
C VAL A 1110 12.15 -4.49 -6.33
N PRO A 1111 13.48 -4.57 -6.11
CA PRO A 1111 14.46 -4.64 -7.19
C PRO A 1111 14.34 -5.92 -8.04
N LEU A 1112 13.84 -7.02 -7.47
CA LEU A 1112 13.65 -8.29 -8.18
C LEU A 1112 12.66 -8.17 -9.35
N LEU A 1113 11.60 -7.37 -9.17
CA LEU A 1113 10.53 -7.15 -10.16
C LEU A 1113 10.99 -6.26 -11.33
N ARG A 1114 12.13 -5.59 -11.19
CA ARG A 1114 12.74 -4.79 -12.27
C ARG A 1114 13.64 -5.62 -13.19
N SER A 1115 13.81 -6.91 -12.91
CA SER A 1115 14.57 -7.79 -13.79
C SER A 1115 13.83 -8.02 -15.11
N PRO A 1116 14.53 -8.03 -16.26
CA PRO A 1116 13.89 -8.31 -17.55
C PRO A 1116 13.30 -9.72 -17.60
N VAL A 1117 13.87 -10.66 -16.82
CA VAL A 1117 13.38 -12.04 -16.69
C VAL A 1117 12.01 -12.07 -16.05
N PHE A 1118 11.79 -11.31 -14.97
CA PHE A 1118 10.47 -11.21 -14.35
C PHE A 1118 9.42 -10.66 -15.32
N GLY A 1119 9.75 -9.59 -16.05
CA GLY A 1119 8.86 -9.03 -17.07
C GLY A 1119 8.48 -10.04 -18.16
N LEU A 1120 9.41 -10.89 -18.59
CA LEU A 1120 9.15 -11.95 -19.57
C LEU A 1120 8.26 -13.06 -19.01
N LEU A 1121 8.54 -13.52 -17.78
CA LEU A 1121 7.70 -14.52 -17.11
C LEU A 1121 6.28 -14.00 -16.86
N LEU A 1122 6.15 -12.74 -16.44
CA LEU A 1122 4.85 -12.08 -16.27
C LEU A 1122 4.11 -11.99 -17.61
N GLY A 1123 4.78 -11.58 -18.68
CA GLY A 1123 4.20 -11.53 -20.02
C GLY A 1123 3.73 -12.90 -20.52
N MET A 1124 4.53 -13.95 -20.31
CA MET A 1124 4.13 -15.33 -20.60
C MET A 1124 2.92 -15.75 -19.78
N GLY A 1125 2.90 -15.46 -18.48
CA GLY A 1125 1.77 -15.77 -17.60
C GLY A 1125 0.47 -15.11 -18.06
N ILE A 1126 0.52 -13.83 -18.46
CA ILE A 1126 -0.64 -13.10 -19.01
C ILE A 1126 -1.09 -13.72 -20.34
N MET A 1127 -0.15 -14.10 -21.22
CA MET A 1127 -0.49 -14.76 -22.49
C MET A 1127 -1.13 -16.13 -22.26
N THR A 1128 -0.61 -16.94 -21.34
CA THR A 1128 -1.23 -18.21 -20.96
C THR A 1128 -2.63 -17.98 -20.38
N LEU A 1129 -2.80 -16.97 -19.52
CA LEU A 1129 -4.10 -16.63 -18.96
C LEU A 1129 -5.07 -16.15 -20.04
N ALA A 1130 -4.62 -15.40 -21.05
CA ALA A 1130 -5.46 -14.96 -22.16
C ALA A 1130 -5.92 -16.12 -23.08
N VAL A 1131 -5.23 -17.26 -23.05
CA VAL A 1131 -5.66 -18.48 -23.77
C VAL A 1131 -6.67 -19.28 -22.94
N VAL A 1132 -6.43 -19.44 -21.64
CA VAL A 1132 -7.30 -20.24 -20.75
C VAL A 1132 -8.57 -19.48 -20.36
N ALA A 1133 -8.44 -18.19 -20.08
CA ALA A 1133 -9.47 -17.31 -19.57
C ALA A 1133 -9.36 -15.94 -20.27
N PRO A 1134 -9.76 -15.84 -21.55
CA PRO A 1134 -9.51 -14.66 -22.41
C PRO A 1134 -10.01 -13.36 -21.80
N ASP A 1135 -11.18 -13.40 -21.16
CA ASP A 1135 -11.77 -12.23 -20.51
C ASP A 1135 -10.89 -11.71 -19.36
N PHE A 1136 -10.35 -12.59 -18.52
CA PHE A 1136 -9.46 -12.22 -17.42
C PHE A 1136 -8.07 -11.81 -17.92
N GLY A 1137 -7.51 -12.56 -18.87
CA GLY A 1137 -6.18 -12.27 -19.42
C GLY A 1137 -6.10 -10.90 -20.09
N ILE A 1138 -7.12 -10.51 -20.86
CA ILE A 1138 -7.16 -9.19 -21.52
C ILE A 1138 -7.31 -8.07 -20.49
N LEU A 1139 -8.17 -8.22 -19.48
CA LEU A 1139 -8.34 -7.23 -18.41
C LEU A 1139 -7.06 -7.06 -17.59
N LEU A 1140 -6.41 -8.18 -17.23
CA LEU A 1140 -5.14 -8.17 -16.52
C LEU A 1140 -4.04 -7.51 -17.37
N GLY A 1141 -3.98 -7.83 -18.66
CA GLY A 1141 -3.04 -7.23 -19.61
C GLY A 1141 -3.18 -5.70 -19.70
N GLN A 1142 -4.41 -5.19 -19.81
CA GLN A 1142 -4.66 -3.74 -19.81
C GLN A 1142 -4.26 -3.10 -18.47
N THR A 1143 -4.53 -3.78 -17.36
CA THR A 1143 -4.16 -3.32 -16.01
C THR A 1143 -2.64 -3.22 -15.86
N VAL A 1144 -1.91 -4.23 -16.32
CA VAL A 1144 -0.45 -4.26 -16.29
C VAL A 1144 0.14 -3.17 -17.19
N ALA A 1145 -0.42 -2.95 -18.39
CA ALA A 1145 0.01 -1.87 -19.27
C ALA A 1145 -0.17 -0.48 -18.62
N LEU A 1146 -1.29 -0.26 -17.93
CA LEU A 1146 -1.53 0.98 -17.18
C LEU A 1146 -0.55 1.14 -15.99
N SER A 1147 -0.28 0.05 -15.28
CA SER A 1147 0.67 0.02 -14.14
C SER A 1147 2.10 0.33 -14.59
N LEU A 1148 2.54 -0.25 -15.71
CA LEU A 1148 3.86 0.00 -16.28
C LEU A 1148 3.98 1.43 -16.80
N SER A 1149 2.92 1.97 -17.39
CA SER A 1149 2.87 3.38 -17.82
C SER A 1149 3.00 4.33 -16.63
N LEU A 1150 2.31 4.03 -15.51
CA LEU A 1150 2.42 4.81 -14.28
C LEU A 1150 3.82 4.69 -13.64
N ALA A 1151 4.39 3.49 -13.59
CA ALA A 1151 5.75 3.27 -13.11
C ALA A 1151 6.78 4.03 -13.94
N LEU A 1152 6.64 4.03 -15.27
CA LEU A 1152 7.48 4.80 -16.17
C LEU A 1152 7.37 6.30 -15.89
N LEU A 1153 6.14 6.82 -15.71
CA LEU A 1153 5.91 8.22 -15.38
C LEU A 1153 6.56 8.62 -14.05
N ILE A 1154 6.46 7.76 -13.02
CA ILE A 1154 7.14 7.96 -11.73
C ILE A 1154 8.67 8.00 -11.91
N ILE A 1155 9.24 7.06 -12.67
CA ILE A 1155 10.68 7.00 -12.94
C ILE A 1155 11.14 8.26 -13.70
N VAL A 1156 10.40 8.70 -14.71
CA VAL A 1156 10.69 9.92 -15.47
C VAL A 1156 10.59 11.16 -14.58
N ALA A 1157 9.57 11.25 -13.72
CA ALA A 1157 9.43 12.34 -12.76
C ALA A 1157 10.58 12.38 -11.75
N HIS A 1158 10.98 11.23 -11.20
CA HIS A 1158 12.14 11.13 -10.31
C HIS A 1158 13.43 11.54 -11.03
N ALA A 1159 13.66 11.05 -12.25
CA ALA A 1159 14.81 11.42 -13.05
C ALA A 1159 14.84 12.93 -13.36
N ALA A 1160 13.67 13.53 -13.65
CA ALA A 1160 13.54 14.96 -13.89
C ALA A 1160 13.87 15.78 -12.62
N ILE A 1161 13.39 15.35 -11.45
CA ILE A 1161 13.67 15.99 -10.15
C ILE A 1161 15.16 15.86 -9.81
N ASP A 1162 15.72 14.66 -9.88
CA ASP A 1162 17.14 14.40 -9.61
C ASP A 1162 18.06 15.17 -10.56
N SER A 1163 17.67 15.31 -11.83
CA SER A 1163 18.42 16.10 -12.81
C SER A 1163 18.45 17.60 -12.46
N ARG A 1164 17.41 18.11 -11.77
CA ARG A 1164 17.38 19.49 -11.25
C ARG A 1164 18.21 19.65 -9.98
N VAL A 1165 18.18 18.67 -9.09
CA VAL A 1165 18.96 18.70 -7.83
C VAL A 1165 20.47 18.60 -8.12
N ARG A 1166 20.88 17.73 -9.06
CA ARG A 1166 22.29 17.62 -9.49
C ARG A 1166 22.81 18.87 -10.22
N ARG A 1167 21.94 19.74 -10.74
CA ARG A 1167 22.33 21.03 -11.33
C ARG A 1167 22.45 22.17 -10.30
N ARG A 1168 22.11 21.95 -9.03
CA ARG A 1168 22.24 22.94 -7.94
C ARG A 1168 23.27 22.58 -6.85
N SER A 1169 23.93 21.43 -6.91
CA SER A 1169 25.02 21.10 -5.99
C SER A 1169 26.40 21.24 -6.65
N VAL A 1170 26.86 22.48 -6.80
CA VAL A 1170 28.27 22.78 -7.04
C VAL A 1170 28.75 23.66 -5.90
N PHE A 1171 28.88 23.09 -4.69
CA PHE A 1171 29.75 23.59 -3.61
C PHE A 1171 29.82 22.52 -2.52
N THR A 1172 30.71 21.54 -2.69
CA THR A 1172 31.48 20.82 -1.65
C THR A 1172 32.32 19.75 -2.35
N THR A 1173 33.39 20.16 -3.03
CA THR A 1173 34.50 19.24 -3.30
C THR A 1173 35.32 19.12 -2.02
N ARG A 1174 35.13 18.03 -1.27
CA ARG A 1174 36.13 17.56 -0.32
C ARG A 1174 37.39 17.16 -1.11
N PRO A 1175 38.61 17.45 -0.61
CA PRO A 1175 39.82 16.86 -1.15
C PRO A 1175 39.78 15.35 -0.90
N ALA A 1176 39.92 14.55 -1.96
CA ALA A 1176 40.29 13.15 -1.83
C ALA A 1176 41.78 13.11 -1.49
N THR A 1177 42.12 12.87 -0.22
CA THR A 1177 43.46 12.47 0.19
C THR A 1177 43.75 11.10 -0.39
N HIS A 1178 44.72 11.08 -1.28
CA HIS A 1178 45.31 9.90 -1.90
C HIS A 1178 46.22 9.24 -0.86
N THR A 1179 45.74 8.24 -0.13
CA THR A 1179 46.61 7.33 0.63
C THR A 1179 47.05 6.20 -0.28
N GLU A 1180 48.33 6.23 -0.68
CA GLU A 1180 49.01 5.09 -1.28
C GLU A 1180 49.00 3.89 -0.30
N PRO A 1181 48.77 2.66 -0.77
CA PRO A 1181 49.02 1.47 0.04
C PRO A 1181 50.53 1.21 0.06
N SER A 1182 51.17 1.47 1.18
CA SER A 1182 52.52 1.01 1.49
C SER A 1182 52.55 -0.52 1.52
N GLU A 1183 53.34 -1.11 0.61
CA GLU A 1183 53.71 -2.51 0.62
C GLU A 1183 54.42 -2.87 1.94
N HIS A 1184 53.93 -3.92 2.60
CA HIS A 1184 54.57 -4.50 3.76
C HIS A 1184 55.92 -5.12 3.37
N PHE A 1185 57.00 -4.45 3.78
CA PHE A 1185 58.32 -5.05 3.97
C PHE A 1185 58.23 -6.10 5.09
N SER A 1186 58.59 -7.33 4.76
CA SER A 1186 58.84 -8.42 5.70
C SER A 1186 60.25 -8.31 6.26
N VAL A 1187 60.36 -8.02 7.56
CA VAL A 1187 61.58 -8.27 8.34
C VAL A 1187 61.16 -8.98 9.63
N ALA A 1188 61.67 -10.19 9.80
CA ALA A 1188 61.45 -11.02 10.98
C ALA A 1188 62.10 -10.41 12.24
N PRO A 1189 61.56 -10.76 13.42
CA PRO A 1189 62.47 -11.27 14.44
C PRO A 1189 61.95 -12.56 15.08
N SER A 1190 62.82 -13.56 15.03
CA SER A 1190 62.79 -14.77 15.84
C SER A 1190 63.14 -14.45 17.30
N VAL A 1191 62.25 -14.75 18.25
CA VAL A 1191 62.63 -15.06 19.64
C VAL A 1191 61.76 -16.22 20.15
N GLN A 1192 62.46 -17.24 20.62
CA GLN A 1192 61.97 -18.51 21.18
C GLN A 1192 61.26 -18.33 22.51
N ILE A 1193 60.18 -19.08 22.75
CA ILE A 1193 59.84 -19.60 24.08
C ILE A 1193 59.46 -21.09 23.94
N ILE A 1194 60.07 -21.90 24.80
CA ILE A 1194 60.08 -23.37 24.92
C ILE A 1194 58.81 -23.87 25.67
N PRO A 1195 58.37 -25.13 25.49
CA PRO A 1195 57.07 -25.63 25.94
C PRO A 1195 57.12 -26.46 27.23
N ALA A 1196 55.95 -26.60 27.88
CA ALA A 1196 55.62 -27.57 28.93
C ALA A 1196 54.07 -27.51 29.12
N THR A 1197 53.24 -28.53 29.29
CA THR A 1197 53.34 -30.00 29.37
C THR A 1197 51.90 -30.55 29.23
N ALA A 1198 51.78 -31.86 29.03
CA ALA A 1198 50.59 -32.64 28.70
C ALA A 1198 49.52 -32.81 29.80
N GLY A 1199 48.32 -33.26 29.36
CA GLY A 1199 47.30 -33.97 30.14
C GLY A 1199 45.95 -34.03 29.38
N HIS A 1200 45.73 -34.95 28.44
CA HIS A 1200 45.09 -36.29 28.56
C HIS A 1200 43.57 -36.31 28.84
N GLY A 1201 42.84 -37.03 27.96
CA GLY A 1201 41.46 -37.54 28.11
C GLY A 1201 40.47 -36.94 27.09
N SER A 1202 40.19 -37.49 25.90
CA SER A 1202 39.63 -38.79 25.49
C SER A 1202 38.20 -39.08 25.97
N SER A 1203 37.20 -38.93 25.09
CA SER A 1203 36.26 -39.98 24.64
C SER A 1203 35.24 -39.35 23.67
N VAL A 1204 35.19 -39.76 22.40
CA VAL A 1204 34.40 -40.86 21.79
C VAL A 1204 32.96 -40.46 21.42
N THR A 1205 32.69 -40.74 20.15
CA THR A 1205 31.47 -40.71 19.35
C THR A 1205 30.24 -41.39 19.96
N GLY A 1206 29.05 -40.90 19.62
CA GLY A 1206 27.79 -41.64 19.75
C GLY A 1206 26.74 -41.10 18.79
N ARG A 1207 26.38 -41.91 17.80
CA ARG A 1207 25.32 -41.73 16.80
C ARG A 1207 24.24 -42.77 17.12
N GLU A 1208 22.98 -42.36 17.13
CA GLU A 1208 21.69 -43.10 17.00
C GLU A 1208 20.65 -42.25 17.76
N GLY A 1209 19.48 -41.90 17.24
CA GLY A 1209 18.47 -42.76 16.63
C GLY A 1209 17.28 -42.77 17.59
N GLY A 1210 16.28 -41.92 17.33
CA GLY A 1210 15.06 -41.73 18.12
C GLY A 1210 14.28 -40.54 17.60
#